data_AF-E6X581-F1
#
_entry.id   AF-E6X581-F1
#
_cell.length_a   1.000
_cell.length_b   1.000
_cell.length_c   1.000
_cell.angle_alpha   90.00
_cell.angle_beta   90.00
_cell.angle_gamma   90.00
#
_symmetry.space_group_name_H-M   'P 1'
#
loop_
_entity.id
_entity.type
_entity.pdbx_description
1 polymer ?
#
loop_
_entity_poly.entity_id
_entity_poly.type
_entity_poly.pdbx_seq_one_letter_code
_entity_poly.pdbx_strand_id
1 'polypeptide(L)'
;MKKKILKIVGIILLLFVITLIAAPFFLKGKIADIIKNKVNNSITATFDFEDADLTLFSSFPNAKLTMNAISLVNKAPFVGDTLFSSNEVALEMSIKELFKGADEPIAISSLTIDNALINIIANEDGAANYDIAVPSTETAAEETDASSNFTLSMKSYAITNTRIKYLDKATGMRFELIDMNHSGTGDLSLEKSELDTKTSGLVSFEMDSTNYLNKNPIKLDALIGVDLATSTYSFLKNEAMVNQLPLVFDGFIKLNDDSQEIDISFKTPSSDFKNFLAVIPEEYSKNIENVTTTGNFSIAGRFNGIVDDTHIPKFKIDINSDNASFKYPDLPKSVRNVFIDTEITNETGIVADTYVDIRKLSFMIDEDKFNMVANIKDLMGNTKVESHINGRMNLANIAKAYPIPVDLNLEGILTADINAAFDMASIESEKYENTNINGNLTLKNFVYNSDELKNPVKINSTAVTFNPKTVSLNELSGVTGKTDFSATGTINNLLGFMFNDENVEGDFNLKSNTFAVDDFMVEETVAETTGGDKPVTTGSAAEEQIKIPSFLDATINASAGTVLYDNLSLKDVSGTLVIKDEKATLKNMTSAIFGGKLAFNGDVSTKNDTPTFDMKLGMNDFDINETFKSLELFKVLAPVANAIQGKLNSDISISGMLNNDFTPDLATISGNLLAEIFGTKVDPNQTKVLSALTSKLNFLSLDKLDLKGLKTALSFDNGTVTVKPFTVNYQDIAVTVNGSHTFDQKMNYAAVLNVPSKYLGKDITNLISKIDDTSLDNLTVPVTASIGGNYTSPTITTDLTSGIKDLTSKLIEIEKQKLIAKGKDKATDLIGGLLSGNKAKKDSASTAVDTKTQVKDVLGGILSNKKETTTTTKTDSTAAATKNTAVKDAAKSVLGGFLNKKKKDTTN
;
A
#
# COMPACT_ATOMS: atom_id res chain seq x y z
N MET A 1 94.06 10.84 -39.45
CA MET A 1 93.42 10.79 -38.10
C MET A 1 91.89 10.71 -38.18
N LYS A 2 91.17 11.68 -38.78
CA LYS A 2 89.69 11.77 -38.79
C LYS A 2 88.92 10.42 -38.90
N LYS A 3 89.24 9.53 -39.86
CA LYS A 3 88.58 8.20 -40.00
C LYS A 3 88.77 7.24 -38.80
N LYS A 4 89.85 7.35 -38.01
CA LYS A 4 90.01 6.58 -36.75
C LYS A 4 89.13 7.15 -35.65
N ILE A 5 89.10 8.48 -35.50
CA ILE A 5 88.25 9.17 -34.52
C ILE A 5 86.78 8.86 -34.78
N LEU A 6 86.31 8.94 -36.03
CA LEU A 6 84.92 8.62 -36.38
C LEU A 6 84.54 7.16 -36.06
N LYS A 7 85.47 6.21 -36.26
CA LYS A 7 85.25 4.81 -35.84
C LYS A 7 85.23 4.65 -34.32
N ILE A 8 86.11 5.33 -33.58
CA ILE A 8 86.13 5.29 -32.11
C ILE A 8 84.84 5.88 -31.54
N VAL A 9 84.41 7.05 -32.01
CA VAL A 9 83.14 7.68 -31.62
C VAL A 9 81.95 6.80 -31.99
N GLY A 10 81.93 6.20 -33.18
CA GLY A 10 80.87 5.26 -33.59
C GLY A 10 80.83 3.99 -32.74
N ILE A 11 81.97 3.44 -32.33
CA ILE A 11 82.05 2.28 -31.43
C ILE A 11 81.61 2.64 -30.01
N ILE A 12 82.00 3.82 -29.50
CA ILE A 12 81.56 4.33 -28.19
C ILE A 12 80.05 4.57 -28.19
N LEU A 13 79.50 5.18 -29.24
CA LEU A 13 78.05 5.42 -29.36
C LEU A 13 77.27 4.11 -29.51
N LEU A 14 77.79 3.14 -30.27
CA LEU A 14 77.20 1.80 -30.36
C LEU A 14 77.20 1.09 -29.00
N LEU A 15 78.33 1.11 -28.27
CA LEU A 15 78.42 0.56 -26.91
C LEU A 15 77.45 1.25 -25.96
N PHE A 16 77.36 2.57 -26.01
CA PHE A 16 76.45 3.37 -25.18
C PHE A 16 74.98 3.02 -25.43
N VAL A 17 74.57 2.90 -26.69
CA VAL A 17 73.21 2.44 -27.06
C VAL A 17 72.96 1.00 -26.59
N ILE A 18 73.92 0.09 -26.76
CA ILE A 18 73.81 -1.27 -26.24
C ILE A 18 73.68 -1.28 -24.71
N THR A 19 74.43 -0.44 -23.98
CA THR A 19 74.33 -0.32 -22.52
C THR A 19 72.97 0.25 -22.08
N LEU A 20 72.43 1.27 -22.74
CA LEU A 20 71.11 1.81 -22.44
C LEU A 20 69.97 0.80 -22.68
N ILE A 21 70.13 -0.11 -23.65
CA ILE A 21 69.17 -1.18 -23.93
C ILE A 21 69.34 -2.37 -22.95
N ALA A 22 70.58 -2.70 -22.57
CA ALA A 22 70.88 -3.88 -21.75
C ALA A 22 70.76 -3.65 -20.24
N ALA A 23 71.13 -2.46 -19.73
CA ALA A 23 71.11 -2.16 -18.30
C ALA A 23 69.74 -2.36 -17.61
N PRO A 24 68.58 -2.02 -18.22
CA PRO A 24 67.26 -2.35 -17.68
C PRO A 24 67.10 -3.79 -17.19
N PHE A 25 67.49 -4.76 -18.02
CA PHE A 25 67.31 -6.19 -17.75
C PHE A 25 68.14 -6.68 -16.55
N PHE A 26 69.27 -6.03 -16.26
CA PHE A 26 70.11 -6.38 -15.11
C PHE A 26 69.73 -5.62 -13.82
N LEU A 27 69.14 -4.43 -13.94
CA LEU A 27 68.85 -3.57 -12.79
C LEU A 27 67.45 -3.79 -12.19
N LYS A 28 66.46 -4.21 -12.99
CA LYS A 28 65.04 -4.15 -12.57
C LYS A 28 64.71 -4.93 -11.29
N GLY A 29 65.20 -6.17 -11.15
CA GLY A 29 64.98 -6.96 -9.94
C GLY A 29 65.57 -6.32 -8.69
N LYS A 30 66.81 -5.82 -8.77
CA LYS A 30 67.48 -5.14 -7.64
C LYS A 30 66.75 -3.85 -7.23
N ILE A 31 66.23 -3.09 -8.19
CA ILE A 31 65.43 -1.89 -7.90
C ILE A 31 64.12 -2.27 -7.19
N ALA A 32 63.45 -3.33 -7.67
CA ALA A 32 62.22 -3.81 -7.06
C ALA A 32 62.42 -4.23 -5.59
N ASP A 33 63.45 -5.04 -5.32
CA ASP A 33 63.80 -5.47 -3.96
C ASP A 33 64.09 -4.27 -3.04
N ILE A 34 64.83 -3.27 -3.51
CA ILE A 34 65.17 -2.07 -2.72
C ILE A 34 63.91 -1.29 -2.33
N ILE A 35 62.98 -1.08 -3.27
CA ILE A 35 61.76 -0.30 -3.01
C ILE A 35 60.84 -1.06 -2.05
N LYS A 36 60.58 -2.35 -2.30
CA LYS A 36 59.72 -3.16 -1.40
C LYS A 36 60.28 -3.20 0.02
N ASN A 37 61.58 -3.41 0.20
CA ASN A 37 62.19 -3.43 1.53
C ASN A 37 62.22 -2.03 2.19
N LYS A 38 62.55 -0.96 1.46
CA LYS A 38 62.54 0.40 2.04
C LYS A 38 61.14 0.80 2.51
N VAL A 39 60.13 0.65 1.65
CA VAL A 39 58.75 1.09 1.96
C VAL A 39 58.18 0.28 3.13
N ASN A 40 58.27 -1.05 3.11
CA ASN A 40 57.73 -1.89 4.20
C ASN A 40 58.45 -1.71 5.55
N ASN A 41 59.70 -1.24 5.57
CA ASN A 41 60.41 -0.94 6.82
C ASN A 41 60.01 0.41 7.44
N SER A 42 59.41 1.31 6.67
CA SER A 42 58.95 2.63 7.14
C SER A 42 57.47 2.68 7.53
N ILE A 43 56.70 1.60 7.26
CA ILE A 43 55.24 1.60 7.46
C ILE A 43 54.72 0.37 8.22
N THR A 44 53.59 0.54 8.90
CA THR A 44 52.85 -0.53 9.59
C THR A 44 51.92 -1.31 8.64
N ALA A 45 51.76 -0.90 7.38
CA ALA A 45 51.01 -1.60 6.33
C ALA A 45 51.87 -2.64 5.55
N THR A 46 51.30 -3.30 4.53
CA THR A 46 52.01 -4.18 3.59
C THR A 46 51.97 -3.57 2.19
N PHE A 47 53.13 -3.19 1.65
CA PHE A 47 53.30 -2.65 0.31
C PHE A 47 53.88 -3.69 -0.65
N ASP A 48 53.22 -3.93 -1.79
CA ASP A 48 53.69 -4.89 -2.80
C ASP A 48 53.27 -4.47 -4.23
N PHE A 49 53.89 -5.07 -5.25
CA PHE A 49 53.58 -4.87 -6.67
C PHE A 49 54.03 -6.08 -7.50
N GLU A 50 53.37 -6.37 -8.63
CA GLU A 50 53.67 -7.58 -9.42
C GLU A 50 55.08 -7.53 -10.03
N ASP A 51 55.39 -6.46 -10.75
CA ASP A 51 56.70 -6.27 -11.38
C ASP A 51 57.11 -4.80 -11.49
N ALA A 52 58.37 -4.57 -11.86
CA ALA A 52 58.87 -3.25 -12.21
C ALA A 52 59.78 -3.31 -13.44
N ASP A 53 59.69 -2.28 -14.28
CA ASP A 53 60.48 -2.09 -15.50
C ASP A 53 61.16 -0.72 -15.53
N LEU A 54 62.45 -0.71 -15.90
CA LEU A 54 63.29 0.47 -15.96
C LEU A 54 63.53 0.89 -17.42
N THR A 55 62.91 1.97 -17.87
CA THR A 55 63.17 2.55 -19.19
C THR A 55 64.31 3.57 -19.11
N LEU A 56 65.33 3.40 -19.97
CA LEU A 56 66.49 4.30 -20.09
C LEU A 56 66.74 4.86 -21.50
N PHE A 57 66.30 4.16 -22.55
CA PHE A 57 66.66 4.52 -23.93
C PHE A 57 65.74 5.58 -24.54
N SER A 58 64.42 5.39 -24.44
CA SER A 58 63.41 6.35 -24.92
C SER A 58 63.20 7.55 -23.99
N SER A 59 63.64 7.46 -22.74
CA SER A 59 63.56 8.51 -21.73
C SER A 59 64.85 9.35 -21.60
N PHE A 60 65.94 8.97 -22.28
CA PHE A 60 67.26 9.60 -22.10
C PHE A 60 67.20 11.13 -22.30
N PRO A 61 67.71 11.97 -21.38
CA PRO A 61 68.67 11.69 -20.30
C PRO A 61 68.06 11.27 -18.94
N ASN A 62 66.76 11.04 -18.89
CA ASN A 62 66.04 10.57 -17.70
C ASN A 62 65.85 9.04 -17.71
N ALA A 63 65.49 8.51 -16.56
CA ALA A 63 65.04 7.14 -16.35
C ALA A 63 63.58 7.17 -15.91
N LYS A 64 62.70 6.43 -16.61
CA LYS A 64 61.34 6.13 -16.13
C LYS A 64 61.37 4.75 -15.48
N LEU A 65 61.22 4.69 -14.15
CA LEU A 65 60.83 3.47 -13.47
C LEU A 65 59.32 3.33 -13.55
N THR A 66 58.82 2.15 -13.90
CA THR A 66 57.40 1.81 -13.96
C THR A 66 57.17 0.60 -13.05
N MET A 67 56.09 0.61 -12.26
CA MET A 67 55.73 -0.46 -11.31
C MET A 67 54.27 -0.83 -11.55
N ASN A 68 53.99 -2.12 -11.75
CA ASN A 68 52.70 -2.63 -12.20
C ASN A 68 51.93 -3.32 -11.07
N ALA A 69 50.60 -3.20 -11.08
CA ALA A 69 49.68 -3.83 -10.13
C ALA A 69 50.10 -3.63 -8.66
N ILE A 70 50.20 -2.35 -8.26
CA ILE A 70 50.63 -1.96 -6.92
C ILE A 70 49.49 -2.13 -5.92
N SER A 71 49.83 -2.54 -4.69
CA SER A 71 48.91 -2.64 -3.56
C SER A 71 49.56 -2.17 -2.25
N LEU A 72 48.75 -1.57 -1.40
CA LEU A 72 49.09 -1.14 -0.05
C LEU A 72 47.95 -1.61 0.88
N VAL A 73 48.14 -2.82 1.42
CA VAL A 73 47.14 -3.53 2.23
C VAL A 73 47.35 -3.19 3.70
N ASN A 74 46.27 -2.86 4.40
CA ASN A 74 46.34 -2.48 5.80
C ASN A 74 46.61 -3.69 6.71
N LYS A 75 47.23 -3.43 7.87
CA LYS A 75 47.29 -4.35 9.02
C LYS A 75 46.26 -3.90 10.07
N ALA A 76 46.28 -4.50 11.25
CA ALA A 76 45.36 -4.14 12.34
C ALA A 76 45.46 -2.63 12.69
N PRO A 77 44.32 -1.95 12.97
CA PRO A 77 42.98 -2.52 13.13
C PRO A 77 42.23 -2.86 11.82
N PHE A 78 42.65 -2.32 10.67
CA PHE A 78 41.97 -2.46 9.36
C PHE A 78 42.36 -3.74 8.59
N VAL A 79 42.28 -4.91 9.22
CA VAL A 79 42.72 -6.17 8.59
C VAL A 79 41.76 -6.59 7.46
N GLY A 80 42.27 -6.56 6.23
CA GLY A 80 41.54 -6.96 5.02
C GLY A 80 41.22 -5.78 4.08
N ASP A 81 41.33 -4.55 4.57
CA ASP A 81 41.21 -3.34 3.76
C ASP A 81 42.49 -3.06 2.95
N THR A 82 42.32 -2.39 1.81
CA THR A 82 43.42 -1.92 0.96
C THR A 82 43.33 -0.40 0.85
N LEU A 83 44.29 0.31 1.44
CA LEU A 83 44.34 1.78 1.45
C LEU A 83 44.55 2.36 0.06
N PHE A 84 45.44 1.74 -0.72
CA PHE A 84 45.79 2.15 -2.07
C PHE A 84 46.06 0.91 -2.95
N SER A 85 45.56 0.92 -4.18
CA SER A 85 46.08 0.07 -5.27
C SER A 85 46.07 0.84 -6.59
N SER A 86 46.83 0.40 -7.59
CA SER A 86 46.93 1.07 -8.90
C SER A 86 47.48 0.12 -9.98
N ASN A 87 47.02 0.29 -11.22
CA ASN A 87 47.49 -0.51 -12.36
C ASN A 87 48.94 -0.19 -12.72
N GLU A 88 49.27 1.10 -12.83
CA GLU A 88 50.63 1.60 -13.08
C GLU A 88 50.94 2.77 -12.14
N VAL A 89 52.08 2.72 -11.45
CA VAL A 89 52.76 3.94 -10.98
C VAL A 89 54.12 4.06 -11.63
N ALA A 90 54.41 5.26 -12.15
CA ALA A 90 55.65 5.60 -12.78
C ALA A 90 56.35 6.77 -12.11
N LEU A 91 57.67 6.66 -12.00
CA LEU A 91 58.57 7.63 -11.39
C LEU A 91 59.64 8.00 -12.42
N GLU A 92 59.70 9.27 -12.82
CA GLU A 92 60.75 9.78 -13.71
C GLU A 92 61.80 10.56 -12.93
N MET A 93 63.07 10.23 -13.16
CA MET A 93 64.22 10.81 -12.46
C MET A 93 65.42 10.97 -13.41
N SER A 94 66.37 11.83 -13.07
CA SER A 94 67.63 11.93 -13.83
C SER A 94 68.41 10.61 -13.77
N ILE A 95 69.05 10.18 -14.87
CA ILE A 95 69.87 8.94 -14.88
C ILE A 95 70.97 8.95 -13.81
N LYS A 96 71.42 10.12 -13.33
CA LYS A 96 72.38 10.23 -12.21
C LYS A 96 71.85 9.65 -10.90
N GLU A 97 70.54 9.72 -10.67
CA GLU A 97 69.89 9.25 -9.44
C GLU A 97 70.03 7.74 -9.26
N LEU A 98 70.11 6.98 -10.36
CA LEU A 98 70.32 5.52 -10.35
C LEU A 98 71.72 5.09 -9.90
N PHE A 99 72.66 6.04 -9.76
CA PHE A 99 74.02 5.79 -9.27
C PHE A 99 74.22 6.21 -7.81
N LYS A 100 73.17 6.74 -7.16
CA LYS A 100 73.22 7.17 -5.76
C LYS A 100 73.32 5.98 -4.79
N GLY A 101 73.88 6.26 -3.61
CA GLY A 101 73.95 5.34 -2.48
C GLY A 101 72.58 4.94 -1.93
N ALA A 102 72.54 3.91 -1.08
CA ALA A 102 71.31 3.53 -0.38
C ALA A 102 70.83 4.63 0.60
N ASP A 103 71.78 5.42 1.09
CA ASP A 103 71.65 6.45 2.12
C ASP A 103 71.76 7.87 1.52
N GLU A 104 71.66 8.00 0.19
CA GLU A 104 71.67 9.28 -0.52
C GLU A 104 70.24 9.60 -1.02
N PRO A 105 69.76 10.84 -0.88
CA PRO A 105 68.39 11.20 -1.25
C PRO A 105 68.18 11.17 -2.77
N ILE A 106 67.18 10.41 -3.22
CA ILE A 106 66.75 10.34 -4.62
C ILE A 106 65.79 11.49 -4.93
N ALA A 107 66.04 12.20 -6.03
CA ALA A 107 65.20 13.30 -6.52
C ALA A 107 64.30 12.84 -7.69
N ILE A 108 63.00 12.70 -7.42
CA ILE A 108 61.99 12.36 -8.43
C ILE A 108 61.49 13.63 -9.11
N SER A 109 61.56 13.67 -10.44
CA SER A 109 61.16 14.81 -11.27
C SER A 109 59.71 14.72 -11.75
N SER A 110 59.17 13.52 -11.99
CA SER A 110 57.76 13.32 -12.35
C SER A 110 57.16 12.08 -11.69
N LEU A 111 55.87 12.17 -11.35
CA LEU A 111 55.04 11.07 -10.83
C LEU A 111 53.83 10.86 -11.74
N THR A 112 53.57 9.62 -12.16
CA THR A 112 52.30 9.25 -12.82
C THR A 112 51.67 8.08 -12.09
N ILE A 113 50.36 8.15 -11.85
CA ILE A 113 49.53 7.11 -11.23
C ILE A 113 48.34 6.88 -12.16
N ASP A 114 48.06 5.64 -12.56
CA ASP A 114 46.90 5.31 -13.39
C ASP A 114 45.99 4.24 -12.78
N ASN A 115 44.68 4.43 -12.96
CA ASN A 115 43.61 3.55 -12.46
C ASN A 115 43.79 3.21 -10.97
N ALA A 116 44.06 4.22 -10.13
CA ALA A 116 44.21 4.00 -8.69
C ALA A 116 42.86 3.86 -7.99
N LEU A 117 42.83 3.00 -6.97
CA LEU A 117 41.77 2.88 -5.98
C LEU A 117 42.34 3.30 -4.64
N ILE A 118 41.88 4.44 -4.13
CA ILE A 118 42.19 4.95 -2.79
C ILE A 118 40.95 4.72 -1.92
N ASN A 119 41.13 4.09 -0.76
CA ASN A 119 40.03 3.77 0.16
C ASN A 119 40.43 4.12 1.60
N ILE A 120 40.11 5.35 1.98
CA ILE A 120 40.32 5.91 3.32
C ILE A 120 39.14 5.51 4.21
N ILE A 121 39.44 5.02 5.41
CA ILE A 121 38.46 4.67 6.45
C ILE A 121 38.94 5.27 7.77
N ALA A 122 38.11 6.10 8.40
CA ALA A 122 38.16 6.34 9.84
C ALA A 122 37.18 5.40 10.56
N ASN A 123 37.59 4.83 11.68
CA ASN A 123 36.74 3.93 12.47
C ASN A 123 35.95 4.69 13.57
N GLU A 124 35.11 3.96 14.31
CA GLU A 124 34.29 4.52 15.40
C GLU A 124 35.14 5.09 16.57
N ASP A 125 36.42 4.72 16.67
CA ASP A 125 37.38 5.29 17.64
C ASP A 125 38.13 6.52 17.10
N GLY A 126 37.82 6.98 15.88
CA GLY A 126 38.53 8.07 15.19
C GLY A 126 39.90 7.71 14.60
N ALA A 127 40.37 6.48 14.77
CA ALA A 127 41.61 6.01 14.14
C ALA A 127 41.41 5.87 12.62
N ALA A 128 42.41 6.24 11.81
CA ALA A 128 42.32 6.25 10.36
C ALA A 128 43.29 5.27 9.67
N ASN A 129 42.85 4.61 8.60
CA ASN A 129 43.65 3.58 7.93
C ASN A 129 44.83 4.12 7.10
N TYR A 130 44.99 5.44 6.98
CA TYR A 130 46.19 6.07 6.43
C TYR A 130 47.27 6.34 7.49
N ASP A 131 46.96 6.22 8.79
CA ASP A 131 47.98 6.34 9.85
C ASP A 131 48.79 5.04 9.91
N ILE A 132 49.78 4.98 9.01
CA ILE A 132 50.63 3.81 8.80
C ILE A 132 52.12 4.11 8.96
N ALA A 133 52.51 5.31 9.40
CA ALA A 133 53.91 5.64 9.61
C ALA A 133 54.47 4.93 10.84
N VAL A 134 55.71 4.43 10.78
CA VAL A 134 56.41 3.93 11.98
C VAL A 134 56.97 5.15 12.76
N PRO A 135 56.57 5.38 14.02
CA PRO A 135 57.08 6.52 14.79
C PRO A 135 58.59 6.42 15.03
N SER A 136 59.31 7.52 14.82
CA SER A 136 60.74 7.62 15.13
C SER A 136 60.98 7.55 16.64
N THR A 137 61.59 6.46 17.11
CA THR A 137 61.74 6.16 18.55
C THR A 137 62.87 6.92 19.25
N GLU A 138 63.37 8.01 18.68
CA GLU A 138 64.48 8.78 19.24
C GLU A 138 63.99 10.07 19.91
N THR A 139 64.19 10.15 21.23
CA THR A 139 63.92 11.35 22.02
C THR A 139 64.83 12.49 21.56
N ALA A 140 64.26 13.68 21.35
CA ALA A 140 64.98 14.85 20.83
C ALA A 140 66.30 15.15 21.58
N ALA A 141 67.42 14.95 20.89
CA ALA A 141 68.77 15.29 21.34
C ALA A 141 69.65 15.69 20.13
N GLU A 142 70.01 16.98 20.07
CA GLU A 142 70.98 17.62 19.17
C GLU A 142 70.92 17.30 17.66
N GLU A 143 70.50 18.29 16.87
CA GLU A 143 70.44 18.26 15.40
C GLU A 143 71.77 17.86 14.74
N THR A 144 71.91 16.60 14.31
CA THR A 144 72.92 16.17 13.35
C THR A 144 72.37 15.08 12.41
N ASP A 145 72.03 15.47 11.18
CA ASP A 145 71.84 14.59 10.01
C ASP A 145 71.00 13.32 10.21
N ALA A 146 69.79 13.46 10.75
CA ALA A 146 68.73 12.46 10.61
C ALA A 146 68.32 12.36 9.12
N SER A 147 69.03 11.49 8.37
CA SER A 147 68.98 11.47 6.90
C SER A 147 67.59 11.10 6.33
N SER A 148 66.86 12.13 5.88
CA SER A 148 65.71 11.97 4.99
C SER A 148 66.21 11.49 3.62
N ASN A 149 66.29 10.16 3.47
CA ASN A 149 66.85 9.45 2.30
C ASN A 149 65.99 9.57 1.01
N PHE A 150 65.25 10.66 0.87
CA PHE A 150 64.34 11.00 -0.22
C PHE A 150 64.11 12.52 -0.23
N THR A 151 64.08 13.15 -1.42
CA THR A 151 63.75 14.57 -1.56
C THR A 151 62.81 14.76 -2.74
N LEU A 152 61.60 15.28 -2.48
CA LEU A 152 60.53 15.38 -3.48
C LEU A 152 60.72 16.61 -4.39
N SER A 153 61.76 16.60 -5.23
CA SER A 153 62.01 17.63 -6.25
C SER A 153 61.08 17.51 -7.47
N MET A 154 59.79 17.32 -7.21
CA MET A 154 58.77 17.02 -8.21
C MET A 154 58.40 18.25 -9.03
N LYS A 155 58.46 18.10 -10.35
CA LYS A 155 58.20 19.17 -11.33
C LYS A 155 56.86 19.03 -12.03
N SER A 156 56.38 17.81 -12.16
CA SER A 156 55.10 17.47 -12.77
C SER A 156 54.52 16.23 -12.12
N TYR A 157 53.19 16.13 -12.11
CA TYR A 157 52.51 14.90 -11.74
C TYR A 157 51.21 14.69 -12.53
N ALA A 158 50.77 13.44 -12.61
CA ALA A 158 49.49 13.05 -13.18
C ALA A 158 48.89 11.86 -12.41
N ILE A 159 47.58 11.89 -12.19
CA ILE A 159 46.79 10.85 -11.54
C ILE A 159 45.54 10.65 -12.41
N THR A 160 45.44 9.53 -13.12
CA THR A 160 44.38 9.30 -14.12
C THR A 160 43.45 8.15 -13.73
N ASN A 161 42.19 8.24 -14.18
CA ASN A 161 41.15 7.22 -14.01
C ASN A 161 40.96 6.73 -12.55
N THR A 162 41.20 7.61 -11.58
CA THR A 162 41.31 7.23 -10.16
C THR A 162 39.96 7.30 -9.44
N ARG A 163 39.73 6.38 -8.51
CA ARG A 163 38.63 6.43 -7.54
C ARG A 163 39.19 6.69 -6.15
N ILE A 164 38.68 7.73 -5.49
CA ILE A 164 38.91 7.98 -4.07
C ILE A 164 37.60 7.68 -3.34
N LYS A 165 37.69 6.88 -2.28
CA LYS A 165 36.67 6.72 -1.24
C LYS A 165 37.23 7.22 0.07
N TYR A 166 36.38 7.92 0.81
CA TYR A 166 36.57 8.25 2.21
C TYR A 166 35.29 7.86 2.96
N LEU A 167 35.44 7.15 4.07
CA LEU A 167 34.36 6.78 4.97
C LEU A 167 34.80 7.04 6.41
N ASP A 168 34.12 7.95 7.10
CA ASP A 168 34.18 8.07 8.54
C ASP A 168 32.94 7.40 9.17
N LYS A 169 33.18 6.46 10.07
CA LYS A 169 32.13 5.72 10.77
C LYS A 169 31.62 6.43 12.02
N ALA A 170 32.39 7.37 12.59
CA ALA A 170 31.98 8.14 13.76
C ALA A 170 30.96 9.23 13.40
N THR A 171 31.11 9.88 12.24
CA THR A 171 30.20 10.93 11.74
C THR A 171 29.22 10.45 10.64
N GLY A 172 29.26 9.16 10.28
CA GLY A 172 28.47 8.63 9.16
C GLY A 172 28.83 9.24 7.79
N MET A 173 29.92 9.99 7.70
CA MET A 173 30.32 10.75 6.51
C MET A 173 30.97 9.85 5.46
N ARG A 174 30.44 9.89 4.24
CA ARG A 174 30.97 9.20 3.07
C ARG A 174 31.17 10.15 1.91
N PHE A 175 32.39 10.20 1.42
CA PHE A 175 32.79 10.93 0.22
C PHE A 175 33.33 9.94 -0.81
N GLU A 176 32.90 10.06 -2.07
CA GLU A 176 33.36 9.22 -3.17
C GLU A 176 33.58 10.07 -4.42
N LEU A 177 34.82 10.13 -4.89
CA LEU A 177 35.22 10.83 -6.11
C LEU A 177 35.66 9.79 -7.14
N ILE A 178 34.86 9.59 -8.19
CA ILE A 178 35.12 8.62 -9.26
C ILE A 178 35.60 9.31 -10.54
N ASP A 179 36.24 8.50 -11.40
CA ASP A 179 36.75 8.90 -12.71
C ASP A 179 37.70 10.13 -12.64
N MET A 180 38.42 10.24 -11.51
CA MET A 180 39.27 11.38 -11.19
C MET A 180 40.47 11.42 -12.13
N ASN A 181 40.66 12.58 -12.74
CA ASN A 181 41.83 12.93 -13.51
C ASN A 181 42.42 14.22 -12.93
N HIS A 182 43.55 14.11 -12.24
CA HIS A 182 44.26 15.22 -11.62
C HIS A 182 45.68 15.33 -12.19
N SER A 183 46.17 16.55 -12.40
CA SER A 183 47.53 16.79 -12.90
C SER A 183 48.03 18.15 -12.44
N GLY A 184 49.34 18.34 -12.41
CA GLY A 184 49.91 19.65 -12.11
C GLY A 184 51.40 19.77 -12.40
N THR A 185 51.89 21.01 -12.39
CA THR A 185 53.30 21.37 -12.62
C THR A 185 53.75 22.48 -11.68
N GLY A 186 55.00 22.41 -11.20
CA GLY A 186 55.60 23.37 -10.27
C GLY A 186 57.05 23.02 -9.94
N ASP A 187 57.53 23.38 -8.75
CA ASP A 187 58.80 22.87 -8.20
C ASP A 187 58.73 22.72 -6.67
N LEU A 188 58.40 21.52 -6.20
CA LEU A 188 58.28 21.20 -4.77
C LEU A 188 59.64 21.04 -4.04
N SER A 189 60.77 21.34 -4.70
CA SER A 189 62.06 21.47 -3.99
C SER A 189 62.24 22.82 -3.28
N LEU A 190 61.33 23.77 -3.50
CA LEU A 190 61.38 25.11 -2.92
C LEU A 190 60.49 25.22 -1.68
N GLU A 191 60.99 25.89 -0.63
CA GLU A 191 60.21 26.25 0.58
C GLU A 191 58.91 27.00 0.23
N LYS A 192 58.97 27.84 -0.81
CA LYS A 192 57.83 28.55 -1.38
C LYS A 192 57.75 28.24 -2.87
N SER A 193 56.63 27.68 -3.33
CA SER A 193 56.44 27.23 -4.71
C SER A 193 55.03 27.56 -5.23
N GLU A 194 54.85 27.47 -6.54
CA GLU A 194 53.52 27.55 -7.19
C GLU A 194 53.25 26.24 -7.94
N LEU A 195 52.00 25.77 -7.86
CA LEU A 195 51.48 24.62 -8.57
C LEU A 195 50.35 25.07 -9.51
N ASP A 196 50.55 25.00 -10.83
CA ASP A 196 49.45 25.04 -11.80
C ASP A 196 48.83 23.64 -11.80
N THR A 197 47.57 23.53 -11.36
CA THR A 197 46.88 22.25 -11.14
C THR A 197 45.54 22.20 -11.88
N LYS A 198 45.20 20.99 -12.33
CA LYS A 198 43.95 20.69 -13.05
C LYS A 198 43.33 19.43 -12.49
N THR A 199 42.02 19.45 -12.23
CA THR A 199 41.27 18.30 -11.72
C THR A 199 39.94 18.19 -12.45
N SER A 200 39.51 16.96 -12.74
CA SER A 200 38.13 16.63 -13.07
C SER A 200 37.73 15.29 -12.47
N GLY A 201 36.44 15.05 -12.31
CA GLY A 201 35.86 13.80 -11.81
C GLY A 201 34.37 13.94 -11.53
N LEU A 202 33.76 12.89 -10.97
CA LEU A 202 32.37 12.90 -10.51
C LEU A 202 32.35 12.72 -8.99
N VAL A 203 31.80 13.68 -8.24
CA VAL A 203 31.78 13.67 -6.78
C VAL A 203 30.42 13.21 -6.22
N SER A 204 30.47 12.37 -5.20
CA SER A 204 29.34 12.05 -4.32
C SER A 204 29.69 12.38 -2.87
N PHE A 205 28.70 12.87 -2.12
CA PHE A 205 28.79 13.19 -0.70
C PHE A 205 27.50 12.81 0.03
N GLU A 206 27.65 12.07 1.12
CA GLU A 206 26.60 11.45 1.92
C GLU A 206 26.99 11.60 3.40
N MET A 207 26.06 12.00 4.27
CA MET A 207 26.29 12.12 5.72
C MET A 207 24.97 11.80 6.44
N ASP A 208 25.01 11.01 7.51
CA ASP A 208 23.82 10.54 8.24
C ASP A 208 22.72 9.97 7.30
N SER A 209 23.14 9.15 6.32
CA SER A 209 22.29 8.60 5.23
C SER A 209 21.64 9.63 4.30
N THR A 210 21.86 10.93 4.52
CA THR A 210 21.39 12.02 3.64
C THR A 210 22.37 12.20 2.49
N ASN A 211 21.89 12.09 1.26
CA ASN A 211 22.69 12.24 0.05
C ASN A 211 22.62 13.70 -0.45
N TYR A 212 23.74 14.42 -0.36
CA TYR A 212 23.85 15.83 -0.75
C TYR A 212 24.40 16.01 -2.17
N LEU A 213 25.27 15.10 -2.61
CA LEU A 213 25.85 15.07 -3.96
C LEU A 213 25.89 13.63 -4.47
N ASN A 214 25.51 13.41 -5.72
CA ASN A 214 25.46 12.09 -6.35
C ASN A 214 26.05 12.15 -7.76
N LYS A 215 27.36 11.83 -7.87
CA LYS A 215 28.14 11.82 -9.12
C LYS A 215 28.10 13.16 -9.88
N ASN A 216 27.99 14.26 -9.15
CA ASN A 216 27.99 15.61 -9.71
C ASN A 216 29.34 15.87 -10.41
N PRO A 217 29.37 16.24 -11.71
CA PRO A 217 30.62 16.48 -12.39
C PRO A 217 31.30 17.73 -11.85
N ILE A 218 32.59 17.61 -11.54
CA ILE A 218 33.44 18.71 -11.09
C ILE A 218 34.61 18.93 -12.05
N LYS A 219 35.02 20.19 -12.17
CA LYS A 219 36.31 20.60 -12.75
C LYS A 219 36.95 21.68 -11.89
N LEU A 220 38.27 21.72 -11.89
CA LEU A 220 39.07 22.72 -11.20
C LEU A 220 40.31 23.03 -12.03
N ASP A 221 40.54 24.30 -12.32
CA ASP A 221 41.79 24.86 -12.83
C ASP A 221 42.30 25.85 -11.76
N ALA A 222 43.37 25.48 -11.04
CA ALA A 222 43.79 26.18 -9.82
C ALA A 222 45.31 26.41 -9.76
N LEU A 223 45.71 27.66 -9.55
CA LEU A 223 47.08 28.05 -9.22
C LEU A 223 47.23 28.13 -7.69
N ILE A 224 47.89 27.13 -7.11
CA ILE A 224 48.08 26.97 -5.67
C ILE A 224 49.50 27.39 -5.30
N GLY A 225 49.64 28.45 -4.51
CA GLY A 225 50.90 28.80 -3.84
C GLY A 225 51.08 27.92 -2.60
N VAL A 226 52.26 27.32 -2.42
CA VAL A 226 52.60 26.47 -1.27
C VAL A 226 53.74 27.13 -0.49
N ASP A 227 53.55 27.30 0.82
CA ASP A 227 54.54 27.83 1.77
C ASP A 227 54.79 26.77 2.86
N LEU A 228 55.85 25.99 2.70
CA LEU A 228 56.19 24.86 3.57
C LEU A 228 56.73 25.30 4.94
N ALA A 229 57.24 26.54 5.05
CA ALA A 229 57.71 27.09 6.33
C ALA A 229 56.55 27.50 7.27
N THR A 230 55.34 27.64 6.72
CA THR A 230 54.12 28.03 7.46
C THR A 230 52.94 27.09 7.20
N SER A 231 53.18 25.93 6.57
CA SER A 231 52.18 24.94 6.16
C SER A 231 50.94 25.55 5.49
N THR A 232 51.15 26.58 4.67
CA THR A 232 50.08 27.42 4.09
C THR A 232 49.93 27.18 2.59
N TYR A 233 48.69 26.94 2.17
CA TYR A 233 48.28 26.65 0.80
C TYR A 233 47.35 27.78 0.35
N SER A 234 47.87 28.66 -0.50
CA SER A 234 47.20 29.87 -0.97
C SER A 234 46.57 29.64 -2.35
N PHE A 235 45.27 29.92 -2.45
CA PHE A 235 44.51 29.93 -3.68
C PHE A 235 44.75 31.28 -4.40
N LEU A 236 45.65 31.28 -5.40
CA LEU A 236 46.15 32.52 -6.04
C LEU A 236 45.37 32.96 -7.29
N LYS A 237 44.88 32.00 -8.08
CA LYS A 237 43.92 32.22 -9.18
C LYS A 237 43.26 30.89 -9.52
N ASN A 238 41.95 30.77 -9.29
CA ASN A 238 41.28 29.46 -9.32
C ASN A 238 39.89 29.58 -9.94
N GLU A 239 39.59 28.67 -10.86
CA GLU A 239 38.32 28.54 -11.58
C GLU A 239 37.80 27.10 -11.34
N ALA A 240 36.72 26.98 -10.56
CA ALA A 240 36.00 25.73 -10.34
C ALA A 240 34.73 25.70 -11.19
N MET A 241 34.30 24.50 -11.57
CA MET A 241 32.98 24.27 -12.17
C MET A 241 32.32 23.08 -11.47
N VAL A 242 31.16 23.29 -10.87
CA VAL A 242 30.36 22.25 -10.20
C VAL A 242 29.04 22.10 -10.95
N ASN A 243 28.71 20.90 -11.43
CA ASN A 243 27.72 20.68 -12.48
C ASN A 243 28.06 21.54 -13.72
N GLN A 244 27.37 22.67 -13.88
CA GLN A 244 27.59 23.67 -14.94
C GLN A 244 27.82 25.08 -14.37
N LEU A 245 27.93 25.22 -13.04
CA LEU A 245 28.10 26.49 -12.32
C LEU A 245 29.59 26.86 -12.26
N PRO A 246 30.04 27.94 -12.91
CA PRO A 246 31.40 28.45 -12.74
C PRO A 246 31.53 29.25 -11.45
N LEU A 247 32.61 29.02 -10.71
CA LEU A 247 33.00 29.76 -9.51
C LEU A 247 34.47 30.17 -9.61
N VAL A 248 34.77 31.41 -9.25
CA VAL A 248 36.14 31.87 -8.98
C VAL A 248 36.34 32.03 -7.48
N PHE A 249 37.50 31.61 -6.98
CA PHE A 249 37.79 31.66 -5.56
C PHE A 249 39.27 31.97 -5.27
N ASP A 250 39.48 32.74 -4.20
CA ASP A 250 40.76 33.31 -3.78
C ASP A 250 40.84 33.24 -2.24
N GLY A 251 42.00 32.90 -1.67
CA GLY A 251 42.13 32.69 -0.22
C GLY A 251 43.31 31.81 0.21
N PHE A 252 43.23 31.20 1.40
CA PHE A 252 44.18 30.20 1.86
C PHE A 252 43.58 29.14 2.81
N ILE A 253 44.29 28.02 2.94
CA ILE A 253 44.19 27.05 4.04
C ILE A 253 45.58 26.92 4.65
N LYS A 254 45.69 26.98 5.98
CA LYS A 254 46.93 26.82 6.73
C LYS A 254 46.77 25.72 7.76
N LEU A 255 47.63 24.72 7.71
CA LEU A 255 47.64 23.61 8.67
C LEU A 255 48.44 24.02 9.91
N ASN A 256 47.83 23.95 11.08
CA ASN A 256 48.49 24.04 12.38
C ASN A 256 48.59 22.62 12.98
N ASP A 257 49.27 22.49 14.13
CA ASP A 257 49.48 21.18 14.77
C ASP A 257 48.16 20.47 15.14
N ASP A 258 47.23 21.20 15.78
CA ASP A 258 45.95 20.67 16.28
C ASP A 258 44.70 21.24 15.55
N SER A 259 44.86 21.99 14.45
CA SER A 259 43.74 22.67 13.77
C SER A 259 44.07 23.17 12.36
N GLN A 260 43.05 23.60 11.60
CA GLN A 260 43.24 24.25 10.30
C GLN A 260 42.72 25.71 10.34
N GLU A 261 43.50 26.65 9.85
CA GLU A 261 43.08 28.05 9.65
C GLU A 261 42.67 28.25 8.19
N ILE A 262 41.41 28.61 7.95
CA ILE A 262 40.83 28.81 6.61
C ILE A 262 40.46 30.28 6.43
N ASP A 263 40.72 30.83 5.25
CA ASP A 263 40.11 32.08 4.79
C ASP A 263 39.95 32.03 3.25
N ILE A 264 38.78 31.57 2.79
CA ILE A 264 38.46 31.37 1.37
C ILE A 264 37.26 32.22 1.00
N SER A 265 37.43 33.09 0.00
CA SER A 265 36.33 33.83 -0.64
C SER A 265 36.02 33.24 -2.02
N PHE A 266 34.73 33.14 -2.37
CA PHE A 266 34.29 32.60 -3.65
C PHE A 266 33.11 33.40 -4.22
N LYS A 267 32.94 33.37 -5.54
CA LYS A 267 31.84 34.05 -6.26
C LYS A 267 31.64 33.47 -7.66
N THR A 268 30.47 33.69 -8.27
CA THR A 268 30.30 33.48 -9.71
C THR A 268 31.13 34.52 -10.50
N PRO A 269 31.88 34.14 -11.55
CA PRO A 269 32.68 35.08 -12.34
C PRO A 269 31.84 35.97 -13.25
N SER A 270 30.61 35.55 -13.56
CA SER A 270 29.59 36.33 -14.25
C SER A 270 28.35 36.48 -13.35
N SER A 271 27.50 37.44 -13.69
CA SER A 271 26.16 37.57 -13.13
C SER A 271 25.08 36.94 -14.02
N ASP A 272 25.41 36.05 -14.96
CA ASP A 272 24.41 35.47 -15.87
C ASP A 272 23.41 34.59 -15.11
N PHE A 273 22.11 34.83 -15.29
CA PHE A 273 21.07 34.00 -14.70
C PHE A 273 21.14 32.52 -15.12
N LYS A 274 21.88 32.17 -16.19
CA LYS A 274 22.17 30.76 -16.53
C LYS A 274 22.92 30.02 -15.41
N ASN A 275 23.68 30.75 -14.59
CA ASN A 275 24.34 30.21 -13.39
C ASN A 275 23.32 29.69 -12.35
N PHE A 276 22.11 30.25 -12.24
CA PHE A 276 21.06 29.73 -11.34
C PHE A 276 20.59 28.34 -11.80
N LEU A 277 20.31 28.20 -13.10
CA LEU A 277 19.83 26.94 -13.68
C LEU A 277 20.87 25.81 -13.55
N ALA A 278 22.16 26.16 -13.52
CA ALA A 278 23.26 25.23 -13.30
C ALA A 278 23.37 24.67 -11.86
N VAL A 279 22.69 25.28 -10.88
CA VAL A 279 22.56 24.74 -9.51
C VAL A 279 21.50 23.64 -9.46
N ILE A 280 20.49 23.70 -10.32
CA ILE A 280 19.37 22.75 -10.34
C ILE A 280 19.85 21.42 -10.97
N PRO A 281 19.70 20.26 -10.27
CA PRO A 281 20.11 18.96 -10.79
C PRO A 281 19.56 18.65 -12.19
N GLU A 282 20.38 18.01 -13.04
CA GLU A 282 20.08 17.80 -14.47
C GLU A 282 18.82 16.96 -14.73
N GLU A 283 18.44 16.10 -13.78
CA GLU A 283 17.16 15.37 -13.78
C GLU A 283 15.94 16.31 -13.82
N TYR A 284 16.03 17.44 -13.13
CA TYR A 284 14.97 18.45 -13.08
C TYR A 284 15.17 19.57 -14.09
N SER A 285 16.41 20.01 -14.36
CA SER A 285 16.70 21.14 -15.26
C SER A 285 16.83 20.75 -16.74
N LYS A 286 17.10 19.48 -17.05
CA LYS A 286 17.33 18.95 -18.41
C LYS A 286 18.43 19.74 -19.13
N ASN A 287 18.46 19.75 -20.47
CA ASN A 287 19.49 20.50 -21.20
C ASN A 287 19.22 22.02 -21.11
N ILE A 288 20.07 22.73 -20.38
CA ILE A 288 20.02 24.19 -20.21
C ILE A 288 20.94 24.97 -21.18
N GLU A 289 21.62 24.29 -22.11
CA GLU A 289 22.58 24.93 -23.04
C GLU A 289 21.92 26.04 -23.86
N ASN A 290 20.73 25.75 -24.39
CA ASN A 290 19.96 26.61 -25.30
C ASN A 290 18.89 27.47 -24.60
N VAL A 291 18.88 27.51 -23.26
CA VAL A 291 17.96 28.37 -22.50
C VAL A 291 18.37 29.83 -22.64
N THR A 292 17.42 30.68 -23.01
CA THR A 292 17.64 32.14 -23.08
C THR A 292 17.43 32.76 -21.71
N THR A 293 18.41 33.49 -21.19
CA THR A 293 18.40 34.15 -19.87
C THR A 293 18.50 35.67 -19.99
N THR A 294 17.96 36.39 -19.00
CA THR A 294 18.17 37.84 -18.85
C THR A 294 18.22 38.25 -17.37
N GLY A 295 18.84 39.38 -17.07
CA GLY A 295 18.97 39.86 -15.69
C GLY A 295 20.09 39.14 -14.93
N ASN A 296 20.26 39.48 -13.67
CA ASN A 296 21.43 39.08 -12.88
C ASN A 296 21.10 37.92 -11.92
N PHE A 297 22.01 36.95 -11.81
CA PHE A 297 22.14 36.03 -10.68
C PHE A 297 23.60 36.00 -10.21
N SER A 298 23.82 36.08 -8.91
CA SER A 298 25.16 35.96 -8.32
C SER A 298 25.12 35.16 -7.03
N ILE A 299 26.04 34.22 -6.90
CA ILE A 299 26.42 33.66 -5.60
C ILE A 299 27.76 34.29 -5.23
N ALA A 300 27.89 34.73 -3.98
CA ALA A 300 29.16 35.13 -3.39
C ALA A 300 29.21 34.67 -1.94
N GLY A 301 30.39 34.33 -1.43
CA GLY A 301 30.53 33.94 -0.03
C GLY A 301 31.96 33.91 0.46
N ARG A 302 32.11 33.69 1.76
CA ARG A 302 33.40 33.52 2.43
C ARG A 302 33.27 32.49 3.54
N PHE A 303 34.26 31.61 3.63
CA PHE A 303 34.53 30.74 4.78
C PHE A 303 35.78 31.27 5.48
N ASN A 304 35.73 31.55 6.78
CA ASN A 304 36.90 31.99 7.53
C ASN A 304 36.90 31.55 9.00
N GLY A 305 38.08 31.25 9.55
CA GLY A 305 38.28 30.92 10.96
C GLY A 305 39.15 29.69 11.18
N ILE A 306 39.10 29.17 12.41
CA ILE A 306 39.77 27.94 12.81
C ILE A 306 38.77 26.79 12.70
N VAL A 307 39.27 25.63 12.24
CA VAL A 307 38.56 24.36 12.16
C VAL A 307 39.27 23.36 13.06
N ASP A 308 38.52 22.75 13.97
CA ASP A 308 38.97 21.79 14.98
C ASP A 308 37.83 20.83 15.33
N ASP A 309 38.06 19.88 16.25
CA ASP A 309 37.07 18.88 16.71
C ASP A 309 35.71 19.46 17.15
N THR A 310 35.65 20.76 17.45
CA THR A 310 34.47 21.47 17.96
C THR A 310 34.00 22.65 17.12
N HIS A 311 34.78 23.09 16.11
CA HIS A 311 34.46 24.25 15.28
C HIS A 311 34.54 23.95 13.78
N ILE A 312 33.50 24.36 13.06
CA ILE A 312 33.49 24.53 11.60
C ILE A 312 33.93 25.96 11.24
N PRO A 313 34.43 26.24 10.01
CA PRO A 313 34.74 27.61 9.64
C PRO A 313 33.47 28.46 9.66
N LYS A 314 33.56 29.69 10.16
CA LYS A 314 32.47 30.66 10.08
C LYS A 314 32.23 30.98 8.61
N PHE A 315 30.99 31.22 8.22
CA PHE A 315 30.70 31.56 6.83
C PHE A 315 29.53 32.52 6.66
N LYS A 316 29.54 33.18 5.51
CA LYS A 316 28.38 33.86 4.93
C LYS A 316 28.35 33.60 3.43
N ILE A 317 27.19 33.25 2.90
CA ILE A 317 26.93 33.01 1.49
C ILE A 317 25.67 33.78 1.10
N ASP A 318 25.83 34.76 0.22
CA ASP A 318 24.78 35.60 -0.33
C ASP A 318 24.39 35.08 -1.72
N ILE A 319 23.13 34.69 -1.90
CA ILE A 319 22.54 34.24 -3.17
C ILE A 319 21.52 35.28 -3.63
N ASN A 320 21.83 35.98 -4.71
CA ASN A 320 21.06 37.13 -5.18
C ASN A 320 20.62 37.02 -6.64
N SER A 321 19.39 37.45 -6.92
CA SER A 321 18.84 37.66 -8.27
C SER A 321 18.00 38.93 -8.28
N ASP A 322 18.23 39.81 -9.27
CA ASP A 322 17.43 41.03 -9.46
C ASP A 322 16.74 41.03 -10.82
N ASN A 323 15.40 41.01 -10.78
CA ASN A 323 14.48 41.06 -11.91
C ASN A 323 14.86 40.18 -13.12
N ALA A 324 15.30 38.95 -12.86
CA ALA A 324 15.80 38.06 -13.90
C ALA A 324 14.67 37.30 -14.64
N SER A 325 15.02 36.65 -15.74
CA SER A 325 14.10 35.81 -16.53
C SER A 325 14.83 34.66 -17.22
N PHE A 326 14.10 33.59 -17.50
CA PHE A 326 14.58 32.47 -18.32
C PHE A 326 13.49 31.89 -19.22
N LYS A 327 13.90 31.36 -20.38
CA LYS A 327 13.02 30.70 -21.34
C LYS A 327 13.70 29.49 -22.01
N TYR A 328 13.12 28.31 -21.86
CA TYR A 328 13.44 27.14 -22.66
C TYR A 328 12.98 27.33 -24.12
N PRO A 329 13.77 26.95 -25.13
CA PRO A 329 13.49 27.28 -26.54
C PRO A 329 12.17 26.67 -27.04
N ASP A 330 11.90 25.41 -26.70
CA ASP A 330 10.73 24.65 -27.15
C ASP A 330 9.43 24.99 -26.39
N LEU A 331 9.52 25.79 -25.31
CA LEU A 331 8.37 26.13 -24.47
C LEU A 331 7.78 27.51 -24.83
N PRO A 332 6.45 27.69 -24.82
CA PRO A 332 5.82 28.92 -25.31
C PRO A 332 5.83 30.08 -24.29
N LYS A 333 5.98 29.83 -22.99
CA LYS A 333 6.07 30.86 -21.93
C LYS A 333 7.50 30.97 -21.40
N SER A 334 7.76 32.03 -20.64
CA SER A 334 8.99 32.25 -19.89
C SER A 334 8.67 32.50 -18.42
N VAL A 335 9.63 32.19 -17.54
CA VAL A 335 9.60 32.64 -16.15
C VAL A 335 10.28 34.02 -16.12
N ARG A 336 9.67 35.00 -15.47
CA ARG A 336 10.11 36.40 -15.42
C ARG A 336 10.01 36.99 -14.03
N ASN A 337 10.60 38.16 -13.83
CA ASN A 337 10.61 38.89 -12.57
C ASN A 337 11.15 38.02 -11.42
N VAL A 338 12.19 37.22 -11.70
CA VAL A 338 12.83 36.35 -10.71
C VAL A 338 13.69 37.21 -9.78
N PHE A 339 13.25 37.32 -8.54
CA PHE A 339 14.02 37.90 -7.44
C PHE A 339 14.37 36.82 -6.44
N ILE A 340 15.63 36.81 -6.02
CA ILE A 340 16.17 35.95 -4.97
C ILE A 340 17.01 36.88 -4.08
N ASP A 341 16.76 36.85 -2.79
CA ASP A 341 17.56 37.46 -1.74
C ASP A 341 17.58 36.44 -0.60
N THR A 342 18.62 35.61 -0.61
CA THR A 342 18.83 34.52 0.35
C THR A 342 20.23 34.61 0.92
N GLU A 343 20.34 34.52 2.24
CA GLU A 343 21.60 34.48 2.96
C GLU A 343 21.73 33.16 3.74
N ILE A 344 22.91 32.52 3.68
CA ILE A 344 23.25 31.34 4.47
C ILE A 344 24.46 31.69 5.32
N THR A 345 24.32 31.67 6.66
CA THR A 345 25.33 32.22 7.57
C THR A 345 25.54 31.33 8.80
N ASN A 346 26.80 31.30 9.27
CA ASN A 346 27.21 30.81 10.57
C ASN A 346 28.28 31.76 11.14
N GLU A 347 27.94 32.52 12.19
CA GLU A 347 28.85 33.52 12.76
C GLU A 347 29.73 32.98 13.89
N THR A 348 29.37 31.85 14.51
CA THR A 348 30.02 31.34 15.73
C THR A 348 31.10 30.31 15.43
N GLY A 349 30.92 29.48 14.39
CA GLY A 349 31.70 28.28 14.12
C GLY A 349 31.08 27.01 14.73
N ILE A 350 29.91 27.11 15.37
CA ILE A 350 29.19 25.97 15.95
C ILE A 350 28.12 25.51 14.96
N VAL A 351 28.13 24.23 14.59
CA VAL A 351 27.25 23.63 13.55
C VAL A 351 25.76 24.02 13.71
N ALA A 352 25.23 23.97 14.94
CA ALA A 352 23.83 24.30 15.26
C ALA A 352 23.45 25.79 15.12
N ASP A 353 24.42 26.70 15.08
CA ASP A 353 24.17 28.14 14.85
C ASP A 353 24.05 28.49 13.35
N THR A 354 24.00 27.48 12.47
CA THR A 354 23.78 27.67 11.02
C THR A 354 22.34 28.05 10.74
N TYR A 355 22.14 29.15 9.99
CA TYR A 355 20.81 29.61 9.57
C TYR A 355 20.76 30.02 8.08
N VAL A 356 19.54 29.97 7.53
CA VAL A 356 19.19 30.43 6.18
C VAL A 356 18.09 31.48 6.28
N ASP A 357 18.31 32.65 5.69
CA ASP A 357 17.37 33.76 5.67
C ASP A 357 16.97 34.07 4.22
N ILE A 358 15.84 33.51 3.77
CA ILE A 358 15.20 33.80 2.48
C ILE A 358 14.34 35.05 2.66
N ARG A 359 14.99 36.21 2.56
CA ARG A 359 14.35 37.54 2.66
C ARG A 359 13.37 37.81 1.52
N LYS A 360 13.63 37.25 0.34
CA LYS A 360 12.71 37.29 -0.81
C LYS A 360 13.01 36.18 -1.80
N LEU A 361 12.06 35.28 -2.04
CA LEU A 361 12.02 34.45 -3.24
C LEU A 361 10.72 34.75 -3.99
N SER A 362 10.79 35.27 -5.21
CA SER A 362 9.58 35.55 -6.00
C SER A 362 9.81 35.43 -7.49
N PHE A 363 8.82 34.92 -8.23
CA PHE A 363 8.84 34.86 -9.68
C PHE A 363 7.43 35.02 -10.27
N MET A 364 7.36 35.21 -11.59
CA MET A 364 6.11 35.25 -12.35
C MET A 364 6.15 34.32 -13.56
N ILE A 365 5.02 33.66 -13.85
CA ILE A 365 4.82 32.93 -15.10
C ILE A 365 3.57 33.52 -15.77
N ASP A 366 3.82 34.27 -16.83
CA ASP A 366 2.82 35.19 -17.37
C ASP A 366 2.23 36.16 -16.30
N GLU A 367 0.91 36.17 -16.06
CA GLU A 367 0.29 36.99 -15.00
C GLU A 367 0.33 36.32 -13.62
N ASP A 368 0.63 35.02 -13.56
CA ASP A 368 0.75 34.26 -12.31
C ASP A 368 1.95 34.74 -11.48
N LYS A 369 1.83 34.62 -10.15
CA LYS A 369 2.81 35.15 -9.19
C LYS A 369 3.07 34.14 -8.08
N PHE A 370 4.34 33.97 -7.74
CA PHE A 370 4.78 33.26 -6.55
C PHE A 370 5.66 34.17 -5.70
N ASN A 371 5.46 34.15 -4.39
CA ASN A 371 6.30 34.81 -3.40
C ASN A 371 6.46 33.88 -2.19
N MET A 372 7.66 33.84 -1.64
CA MET A 372 8.02 33.14 -0.41
C MET A 372 9.02 33.99 0.36
N VAL A 373 8.88 33.99 1.68
CA VAL A 373 9.93 34.34 2.63
C VAL A 373 10.06 33.23 3.66
N ALA A 374 11.28 32.94 4.11
CA ALA A 374 11.52 31.91 5.11
C ALA A 374 12.78 32.20 5.93
N ASN A 375 12.74 31.87 7.21
CA ASN A 375 13.88 31.90 8.10
C ASN A 375 14.03 30.50 8.72
N ILE A 376 15.14 29.84 8.43
CA ILE A 376 15.45 28.47 8.86
C ILE A 376 16.65 28.55 9.80
N LYS A 377 16.56 27.94 10.99
CA LYS A 377 17.62 27.94 12.01
C LYS A 377 17.91 26.51 12.46
N ASP A 378 19.12 26.26 12.97
CA ASP A 378 19.52 24.94 13.49
C ASP A 378 19.49 23.86 12.39
N LEU A 379 19.97 24.24 11.20
CA LEU A 379 19.86 23.49 9.94
C LEU A 379 20.47 22.08 9.98
N MET A 380 21.39 21.84 10.92
CA MET A 380 22.10 20.57 11.12
C MET A 380 21.86 19.99 12.53
N GLY A 381 20.81 20.46 13.20
CA GLY A 381 20.28 19.94 14.46
C GLY A 381 18.76 19.88 14.39
N ASN A 382 18.05 20.39 15.40
CA ASN A 382 16.59 20.45 15.33
C ASN A 382 16.16 21.66 14.48
N THR A 383 16.13 21.45 13.16
CA THR A 383 15.78 22.45 12.16
C THR A 383 14.43 23.10 12.48
N LYS A 384 14.46 24.40 12.74
CA LYS A 384 13.26 25.25 12.91
C LYS A 384 13.01 26.03 11.64
N VAL A 385 11.80 25.95 11.12
CA VAL A 385 11.34 26.65 9.91
C VAL A 385 10.27 27.65 10.31
N GLU A 386 10.49 28.93 10.02
CA GLU A 386 9.45 29.97 9.98
C GLU A 386 9.30 30.42 8.52
N SER A 387 8.09 30.39 7.95
CA SER A 387 7.89 30.74 6.54
C SER A 387 6.52 31.35 6.24
N HIS A 388 6.46 32.14 5.18
CA HIS A 388 5.23 32.67 4.59
C HIS A 388 5.27 32.50 3.07
N ILE A 389 4.25 31.85 2.51
CA ILE A 389 4.10 31.56 1.08
C ILE A 389 2.82 32.23 0.58
N ASN A 390 2.95 33.13 -0.40
CA ASN A 390 1.83 33.81 -1.04
C ASN A 390 1.96 33.70 -2.56
N GLY A 391 1.04 32.97 -3.20
CA GLY A 391 1.09 32.75 -4.64
C GLY A 391 -0.25 32.42 -5.28
N ARG A 392 -0.36 32.74 -6.56
CA ARG A 392 -1.46 32.38 -7.46
C ARG A 392 -0.85 31.88 -8.76
N MET A 393 -1.04 30.60 -9.04
CA MET A 393 -0.40 29.88 -10.14
C MET A 393 -1.43 29.10 -10.96
N ASN A 394 -1.51 29.39 -12.26
CA ASN A 394 -2.10 28.48 -13.23
C ASN A 394 -1.11 27.35 -13.50
N LEU A 395 -1.46 26.12 -13.11
CA LEU A 395 -0.58 24.96 -13.24
C LEU A 395 -0.27 24.64 -14.71
N ALA A 396 -1.22 24.93 -15.60
CA ALA A 396 -1.04 24.81 -17.05
C ALA A 396 -0.12 25.90 -17.63
N ASN A 397 0.28 26.93 -16.88
CA ASN A 397 1.35 27.84 -17.28
C ASN A 397 2.72 27.34 -16.83
N ILE A 398 2.82 26.61 -15.71
CA ILE A 398 4.08 25.97 -15.25
C ILE A 398 4.59 25.00 -16.33
N ALA A 399 3.71 24.08 -16.78
CA ALA A 399 4.01 23.14 -17.87
C ALA A 399 4.39 23.81 -19.21
N LYS A 400 4.08 25.10 -19.38
CA LYS A 400 4.38 25.90 -20.57
C LYS A 400 5.64 26.76 -20.44
N ALA A 401 6.29 26.77 -19.27
CA ALA A 401 7.50 27.55 -18.97
C ALA A 401 8.66 26.71 -18.43
N TYR A 402 8.36 25.54 -17.85
CA TYR A 402 9.34 24.60 -17.29
C TYR A 402 9.09 23.18 -17.84
N PRO A 403 10.15 22.43 -18.24
CA PRO A 403 10.00 21.18 -18.99
C PRO A 403 9.71 19.97 -18.08
N ILE A 404 8.53 19.96 -17.43
CA ILE A 404 8.04 18.81 -16.64
C ILE A 404 7.81 17.54 -17.51
N PRO A 405 7.65 16.35 -16.90
CA PRO A 405 7.06 15.17 -17.57
C PRO A 405 5.67 15.48 -18.17
N VAL A 406 5.35 14.87 -19.31
CA VAL A 406 4.18 15.22 -20.15
C VAL A 406 2.90 14.56 -19.64
N ASP A 407 3.05 13.36 -19.11
CA ASP A 407 2.09 12.51 -18.39
C ASP A 407 1.36 13.23 -17.25
N LEU A 408 2.03 14.15 -16.53
CA LEU A 408 1.45 14.88 -15.40
C LEU A 408 0.30 15.85 -15.76
N ASN A 409 0.11 16.20 -17.05
CA ASN A 409 -0.88 17.15 -17.60
C ASN A 409 -1.47 18.18 -16.60
N LEU A 410 -0.60 19.01 -16.00
CA LEU A 410 -1.00 19.86 -14.90
C LEU A 410 -1.96 20.98 -15.34
N GLU A 411 -3.22 20.89 -14.90
CA GLU A 411 -4.29 21.86 -15.20
C GLU A 411 -4.86 22.53 -13.93
N GLY A 412 -5.52 23.68 -14.10
CA GLY A 412 -6.19 24.40 -13.03
C GLY A 412 -5.39 25.55 -12.40
N ILE A 413 -6.01 26.23 -11.43
CA ILE A 413 -5.48 27.42 -10.77
C ILE A 413 -5.38 27.17 -9.27
N LEU A 414 -4.16 27.11 -8.77
CA LEU A 414 -3.82 27.11 -7.35
C LEU A 414 -3.71 28.55 -6.84
N THR A 415 -4.15 28.81 -5.63
CA THR A 415 -3.89 30.09 -4.92
C THR A 415 -3.75 29.80 -3.44
N ALA A 416 -2.60 30.14 -2.86
CA ALA A 416 -2.24 29.87 -1.47
C ALA A 416 -1.71 31.14 -0.79
N ASP A 417 -2.09 31.31 0.47
CA ASP A 417 -1.57 32.30 1.41
C ASP A 417 -1.42 31.58 2.76
N ILE A 418 -0.21 31.14 3.09
CA ILE A 418 0.09 30.21 4.19
C ILE A 418 1.29 30.70 4.98
N ASN A 419 1.14 30.79 6.30
CA ASN A 419 2.22 30.88 7.26
C ASN A 419 2.46 29.49 7.87
N ALA A 420 3.73 29.10 8.03
CA ALA A 420 4.11 27.87 8.71
C ALA A 420 5.30 28.11 9.64
N ALA A 421 5.15 27.79 10.91
CA ALA A 421 6.22 27.77 11.91
C ALA A 421 6.25 26.42 12.63
N PHE A 422 7.36 25.69 12.56
CA PHE A 422 7.53 24.36 13.16
C PHE A 422 9.02 24.01 13.38
N ASP A 423 9.27 22.96 14.16
CA ASP A 423 10.58 22.32 14.33
C ASP A 423 10.48 20.83 13.99
N MET A 424 11.52 20.27 13.34
CA MET A 424 11.47 18.89 12.84
C MET A 424 11.32 17.86 13.96
N ALA A 425 11.92 18.07 15.13
CA ALA A 425 11.75 17.16 16.26
C ALA A 425 10.30 17.11 16.79
N SER A 426 9.48 18.16 16.56
CA SER A 426 8.03 18.10 16.82
C SER A 426 7.26 17.33 15.76
N ILE A 427 7.70 17.33 14.49
CA ILE A 427 7.13 16.51 13.41
C ILE A 427 7.47 15.02 13.63
N GLU A 428 8.75 14.70 13.78
CA GLU A 428 9.29 13.35 14.02
C GLU A 428 8.79 12.71 15.33
N SER A 429 8.34 13.52 16.28
CA SER A 429 7.76 13.05 17.55
C SER A 429 6.22 12.98 17.56
N GLU A 430 5.54 13.19 16.43
CA GLU A 430 4.07 13.25 16.33
C GLU A 430 3.42 14.41 17.14
N LYS A 431 4.20 15.42 17.58
CA LYS A 431 3.78 16.54 18.46
C LYS A 431 3.25 17.72 17.65
N TYR A 432 2.28 17.46 16.79
CA TYR A 432 1.75 18.46 15.86
C TYR A 432 1.14 19.70 16.53
N GLU A 433 0.76 19.61 17.81
CA GLU A 433 0.27 20.73 18.62
C GLU A 433 1.33 21.80 18.94
N ASN A 434 2.63 21.50 18.74
CA ASN A 434 3.71 22.48 18.80
C ASN A 434 3.85 23.30 17.51
N THR A 435 3.27 22.84 16.40
CA THR A 435 3.34 23.52 15.11
C THR A 435 2.34 24.66 15.01
N ASN A 436 2.63 25.65 14.18
CA ASN A 436 1.75 26.78 13.87
C ASN A 436 1.68 26.98 12.37
N ILE A 437 0.80 26.19 11.72
CA ILE A 437 0.47 26.33 10.31
C ILE A 437 -0.92 26.97 10.21
N ASN A 438 -1.00 28.11 9.54
CA ASN A 438 -2.23 28.88 9.41
C ASN A 438 -2.30 29.57 8.04
N GLY A 439 -3.50 29.65 7.46
CA GLY A 439 -3.69 30.28 6.15
C GLY A 439 -4.76 29.61 5.31
N ASN A 440 -4.79 29.90 4.01
CA ASN A 440 -5.79 29.39 3.08
C ASN A 440 -5.15 28.89 1.79
N LEU A 441 -5.66 27.77 1.28
CA LEU A 441 -5.35 27.22 -0.03
C LEU A 441 -6.65 27.03 -0.80
N THR A 442 -6.66 27.45 -2.07
CA THR A 442 -7.77 27.20 -2.99
C THR A 442 -7.24 26.65 -4.30
N LEU A 443 -7.97 25.70 -4.87
CA LEU A 443 -7.68 25.07 -6.15
C LEU A 443 -8.95 25.11 -7.01
N LYS A 444 -8.86 25.48 -8.29
CA LYS A 444 -10.03 25.58 -9.18
C LYS A 444 -9.75 25.04 -10.58
N ASN A 445 -10.71 24.34 -11.15
CA ASN A 445 -10.63 23.70 -12.47
C ASN A 445 -9.40 22.77 -12.61
N PHE A 446 -9.07 22.02 -11.56
CA PHE A 446 -7.99 21.03 -11.59
C PHE A 446 -8.50 19.71 -12.18
N VAL A 447 -7.67 19.01 -12.93
CA VAL A 447 -8.00 17.73 -13.54
C VAL A 447 -6.93 16.72 -13.14
N TYR A 448 -7.36 15.62 -12.53
CA TYR A 448 -6.51 14.46 -12.26
C TYR A 448 -6.86 13.34 -13.23
N ASN A 449 -5.83 12.72 -13.81
CA ASN A 449 -5.95 11.57 -14.70
C ASN A 449 -4.89 10.55 -14.27
N SER A 450 -5.31 9.34 -13.96
CA SER A 450 -4.45 8.18 -13.68
C SER A 450 -5.01 7.01 -14.47
N ASP A 451 -4.15 6.10 -14.94
CA ASP A 451 -4.57 4.88 -15.65
C ASP A 451 -5.35 3.94 -14.70
N GLU A 452 -5.20 4.11 -13.38
CA GLU A 452 -5.99 3.45 -12.33
C GLU A 452 -7.48 3.89 -12.30
N LEU A 453 -7.82 5.01 -12.97
CA LEU A 453 -9.14 5.63 -12.91
C LEU A 453 -9.81 5.72 -14.29
N LYS A 454 -10.81 4.88 -14.48
CA LYS A 454 -11.73 4.80 -15.64
C LYS A 454 -12.30 6.14 -16.13
N ASN A 455 -12.34 7.17 -15.28
CA ASN A 455 -12.70 8.54 -15.65
C ASN A 455 -11.76 9.55 -14.96
N PRO A 456 -11.33 10.62 -15.65
CA PRO A 456 -10.56 11.69 -15.02
C PRO A 456 -11.40 12.47 -14.00
N VAL A 457 -10.86 12.65 -12.80
CA VAL A 457 -11.49 13.38 -11.70
C VAL A 457 -11.30 14.87 -11.91
N LYS A 458 -12.41 15.59 -12.09
CA LYS A 458 -12.41 17.04 -12.37
C LYS A 458 -12.85 17.79 -11.12
N ILE A 459 -11.90 18.48 -10.50
CA ILE A 459 -12.10 19.31 -9.32
C ILE A 459 -12.44 20.74 -9.76
N ASN A 460 -13.72 21.07 -9.68
CA ASN A 460 -14.22 22.40 -10.01
C ASN A 460 -13.70 23.43 -8.99
N SER A 461 -13.74 23.08 -7.70
CA SER A 461 -13.27 23.91 -6.61
C SER A 461 -12.82 23.09 -5.40
N THR A 462 -11.76 23.55 -4.74
CA THR A 462 -11.37 23.18 -3.38
C THR A 462 -11.03 24.46 -2.62
N ALA A 463 -11.41 24.54 -1.35
CA ALA A 463 -11.00 25.59 -0.41
C ALA A 463 -10.68 24.97 0.95
N VAL A 464 -9.42 25.12 1.38
CA VAL A 464 -8.86 24.61 2.63
C VAL A 464 -8.40 25.78 3.48
N THR A 465 -8.75 25.78 4.77
CA THR A 465 -8.15 26.68 5.77
C THR A 465 -7.30 25.86 6.73
N PHE A 466 -6.03 26.21 6.83
CA PHE A 466 -5.12 25.67 7.84
C PHE A 466 -5.32 26.44 9.14
N ASN A 467 -5.44 25.72 10.25
CA ASN A 467 -5.37 26.26 11.60
C ASN A 467 -4.31 25.46 12.38
N PRO A 468 -3.68 26.01 13.43
CA PRO A 468 -2.60 25.35 14.19
C PRO A 468 -2.92 24.03 14.91
N LYS A 469 -4.10 23.44 14.69
CA LYS A 469 -4.56 22.19 15.29
C LYS A 469 -5.43 21.31 14.38
N THR A 470 -6.01 21.89 13.32
CA THR A 470 -6.97 21.21 12.43
C THR A 470 -6.97 21.88 11.05
N VAL A 471 -7.20 21.08 10.02
CA VAL A 471 -7.31 21.58 8.64
C VAL A 471 -8.77 21.49 8.21
N SER A 472 -9.38 22.63 7.89
CA SER A 472 -10.80 22.73 7.53
C SER A 472 -10.98 22.67 6.02
N LEU A 473 -11.69 21.64 5.55
CA LEU A 473 -12.16 21.54 4.17
C LEU A 473 -13.47 22.33 4.04
N ASN A 474 -13.35 23.62 3.71
CA ASN A 474 -14.51 24.52 3.58
C ASN A 474 -15.33 24.24 2.33
N GLU A 475 -14.66 23.80 1.26
CA GLU A 475 -15.26 23.47 -0.03
C GLU A 475 -14.42 22.38 -0.69
N LEU A 476 -15.09 21.37 -1.24
CA LEU A 476 -14.61 20.50 -2.31
C LEU A 476 -15.80 20.29 -3.24
N SER A 477 -15.64 20.46 -4.54
CA SER A 477 -16.65 20.09 -5.53
C SER A 477 -16.02 19.62 -6.84
N GLY A 478 -16.64 18.63 -7.47
CA GLY A 478 -16.12 18.02 -8.68
C GLY A 478 -17.05 17.00 -9.31
N VAL A 479 -16.57 16.39 -10.39
CA VAL A 479 -17.24 15.32 -11.12
C VAL A 479 -16.24 14.25 -11.55
N THR A 480 -16.70 13.00 -11.63
CA THR A 480 -16.01 11.90 -12.31
C THR A 480 -17.06 10.99 -12.96
N GLY A 481 -16.88 10.65 -14.24
CA GLY A 481 -17.87 9.86 -15.00
C GLY A 481 -19.30 10.45 -14.97
N LYS A 482 -20.24 9.71 -14.36
CA LYS A 482 -21.63 10.13 -14.11
C LYS A 482 -21.80 10.84 -12.75
N THR A 483 -20.81 10.70 -11.86
CA THR A 483 -20.86 11.15 -10.47
C THR A 483 -20.58 12.65 -10.34
N ASP A 484 -21.47 13.36 -9.66
CA ASP A 484 -21.19 14.67 -9.08
C ASP A 484 -20.98 14.56 -7.57
N PHE A 485 -20.03 15.33 -7.03
CA PHE A 485 -19.77 15.37 -5.60
C PHE A 485 -19.46 16.78 -5.09
N SER A 486 -19.85 17.01 -3.85
CA SER A 486 -19.45 18.16 -3.04
C SER A 486 -19.22 17.71 -1.61
N ALA A 487 -18.14 18.16 -0.98
CA ALA A 487 -17.79 17.78 0.38
C ALA A 487 -17.30 18.96 1.22
N THR A 488 -17.53 18.89 2.52
CA THR A 488 -16.95 19.78 3.55
C THR A 488 -16.58 18.97 4.79
N GLY A 489 -15.62 19.42 5.59
CA GLY A 489 -15.19 18.64 6.76
C GLY A 489 -13.98 19.18 7.50
N THR A 490 -13.44 18.35 8.40
CA THR A 490 -12.20 18.58 9.13
C THR A 490 -11.26 17.41 8.90
N ILE A 491 -10.06 17.72 8.41
CA ILE A 491 -8.93 16.80 8.27
C ILE A 491 -8.07 16.96 9.52
N ASN A 492 -7.85 15.84 10.20
CA ASN A 492 -6.91 15.69 11.29
C ASN A 492 -5.64 14.98 10.74
N ASN A 493 -4.53 15.09 11.45
CA ASN A 493 -3.25 14.46 11.09
C ASN A 493 -2.71 14.67 9.64
N LEU A 494 -3.05 15.79 8.98
CA LEU A 494 -2.51 16.06 7.65
C LEU A 494 -0.97 16.16 7.65
N LEU A 495 -0.36 16.54 8.78
CA LEU A 495 1.09 16.64 8.89
C LEU A 495 1.77 15.27 8.99
N GLY A 496 1.21 14.33 9.77
CA GLY A 496 1.72 12.95 9.80
C GLY A 496 1.64 12.25 8.45
N PHE A 497 0.54 12.45 7.71
CA PHE A 497 0.45 11.96 6.33
C PHE A 497 1.43 12.64 5.36
N MET A 498 1.82 13.89 5.60
CA MET A 498 2.76 14.63 4.74
C MET A 498 4.24 14.39 5.04
N PHE A 499 4.58 13.91 6.25
CA PHE A 499 5.98 13.84 6.71
C PHE A 499 6.40 12.48 7.31
N ASN A 500 5.47 11.68 7.84
CA ASN A 500 5.74 10.47 8.64
C ASN A 500 5.05 9.20 8.10
N ASP A 501 4.47 9.22 6.90
CA ASP A 501 3.65 8.13 6.32
C ASP A 501 2.43 7.70 7.19
N GLU A 502 1.93 8.58 8.06
CA GLU A 502 0.78 8.29 8.92
C GLU A 502 -0.57 8.38 8.18
N ASN A 503 -1.63 7.78 8.74
CA ASN A 503 -2.97 7.84 8.14
C ASN A 503 -3.59 9.26 8.19
N VAL A 504 -4.31 9.61 7.13
CA VAL A 504 -5.22 10.77 7.10
C VAL A 504 -6.47 10.45 7.92
N GLU A 505 -6.70 11.20 8.99
CA GLU A 505 -7.91 11.12 9.79
C GLU A 505 -8.91 12.22 9.41
N GLY A 506 -10.23 11.98 9.47
CA GLY A 506 -11.18 13.09 9.28
C GLY A 506 -12.68 12.82 9.40
N ASP A 507 -13.41 13.92 9.57
CA ASP A 507 -14.88 13.98 9.63
C ASP A 507 -15.40 14.81 8.44
N PHE A 508 -16.25 14.21 7.60
CA PHE A 508 -16.72 14.81 6.36
C PHE A 508 -18.24 14.76 6.21
N ASN A 509 -18.77 15.69 5.42
CA ASN A 509 -20.15 15.73 4.95
C ASN A 509 -20.11 15.68 3.43
N LEU A 510 -20.53 14.57 2.83
CA LEU A 510 -20.51 14.33 1.38
C LEU A 510 -21.93 14.48 0.81
N LYS A 511 -22.08 15.26 -0.26
CA LYS A 511 -23.33 15.48 -0.98
C LYS A 511 -23.18 15.27 -2.48
N SER A 512 -24.18 14.63 -3.08
CA SER A 512 -24.22 14.29 -4.51
C SER A 512 -25.66 14.36 -5.04
N ASN A 513 -25.85 14.73 -6.31
CA ASN A 513 -27.14 14.58 -6.98
C ASN A 513 -27.25 13.17 -7.60
N THR A 514 -26.19 12.71 -8.28
CA THR A 514 -26.00 11.35 -8.78
C THR A 514 -24.61 10.85 -8.39
N PHE A 515 -24.54 9.68 -7.74
CA PHE A 515 -23.30 8.97 -7.43
C PHE A 515 -23.37 7.58 -8.06
N ALA A 516 -22.44 7.22 -8.94
CA ALA A 516 -22.37 5.89 -9.54
C ALA A 516 -21.09 5.19 -9.09
N VAL A 517 -21.24 4.01 -8.47
CA VAL A 517 -20.10 3.26 -7.94
C VAL A 517 -19.16 2.83 -9.08
N ASP A 518 -19.71 2.48 -10.24
CA ASP A 518 -18.99 2.11 -11.47
C ASP A 518 -18.15 3.23 -12.12
N ASP A 519 -18.15 4.46 -11.59
CA ASP A 519 -17.20 5.52 -11.96
C ASP A 519 -15.86 5.43 -11.17
N PHE A 520 -15.87 4.74 -10.02
CA PHE A 520 -14.71 4.50 -9.13
C PHE A 520 -14.16 3.07 -9.24
N MET A 521 -14.67 2.30 -10.19
CA MET A 521 -14.15 0.98 -10.53
C MET A 521 -13.05 1.12 -11.59
N VAL A 522 -11.98 0.35 -11.45
CA VAL A 522 -10.96 0.15 -12.50
C VAL A 522 -11.65 -0.43 -13.75
N GLU A 523 -11.13 -0.12 -14.94
CA GLU A 523 -11.66 -0.70 -16.18
C GLU A 523 -11.32 -2.19 -16.25
N GLU A 524 -12.33 -3.07 -16.30
CA GLU A 524 -12.11 -4.47 -16.68
C GLU A 524 -11.44 -4.48 -18.05
N THR A 525 -10.21 -5.01 -18.12
CA THR A 525 -9.53 -5.22 -19.41
C THR A 525 -10.17 -6.40 -20.13
N VAL A 526 -11.37 -6.18 -20.68
CA VAL A 526 -12.12 -7.16 -21.46
C VAL A 526 -11.25 -7.58 -22.65
N ALA A 527 -10.70 -8.79 -22.58
CA ALA A 527 -9.78 -9.29 -23.58
C ALA A 527 -10.49 -9.48 -24.94
N GLU A 528 -10.47 -8.44 -25.78
CA GLU A 528 -11.01 -8.52 -27.15
C GLU A 528 -10.30 -9.66 -27.90
N THR A 529 -11.06 -10.70 -28.23
CA THR A 529 -10.57 -11.90 -28.93
C THR A 529 -10.40 -11.64 -30.43
N THR A 530 -9.64 -10.60 -30.76
CA THR A 530 -9.18 -10.29 -32.13
C THR A 530 -8.10 -11.31 -32.53
N GLY A 531 -8.49 -12.28 -33.35
CA GLY A 531 -7.59 -13.38 -33.74
C GLY A 531 -6.40 -12.92 -34.59
N GLY A 532 -5.19 -13.12 -34.09
CA GLY A 532 -3.94 -12.89 -34.83
C GLY A 532 -2.74 -13.62 -34.21
N ASP A 533 -2.13 -14.54 -34.96
CA ASP A 533 -0.98 -15.33 -34.49
C ASP A 533 0.26 -14.46 -34.20
N LYS A 534 0.60 -14.31 -32.92
CA LYS A 534 1.95 -14.00 -32.44
C LYS A 534 2.10 -14.39 -30.96
N PRO A 535 3.19 -15.08 -30.55
CA PRO A 535 3.41 -15.40 -29.15
C PRO A 535 3.86 -14.15 -28.39
N VAL A 536 2.98 -13.62 -27.54
CA VAL A 536 3.32 -12.62 -26.53
C VAL A 536 3.79 -13.35 -25.27
N THR A 537 4.87 -12.86 -24.65
CA THR A 537 5.37 -13.38 -23.38
C THR A 537 4.39 -13.11 -22.25
N THR A 538 3.99 -14.16 -21.53
CA THR A 538 3.05 -14.08 -20.40
C THR A 538 3.70 -13.43 -19.17
N GLY A 539 3.76 -12.09 -19.16
CA GLY A 539 3.62 -11.35 -17.92
C GLY A 539 2.16 -11.44 -17.50
N SER A 540 1.88 -11.92 -16.29
CA SER A 540 0.52 -11.90 -15.76
C SER A 540 0.20 -10.47 -15.36
N ALA A 541 -0.59 -9.76 -16.16
CA ALA A 541 -1.38 -8.66 -15.63
C ALA A 541 -2.31 -9.28 -14.58
N ALA A 542 -2.07 -8.97 -13.31
CA ALA A 542 -3.09 -9.17 -12.30
C ALA A 542 -4.17 -8.13 -12.57
N GLU A 543 -5.44 -8.55 -12.54
CA GLU A 543 -6.55 -7.59 -12.51
C GLU A 543 -6.38 -6.74 -11.25
N GLU A 544 -6.16 -5.44 -11.39
CA GLU A 544 -5.90 -4.54 -10.26
C GLU A 544 -7.20 -4.32 -9.47
N GLN A 545 -7.43 -5.24 -8.54
CA GLN A 545 -8.61 -5.31 -7.69
C GLN A 545 -8.77 -4.00 -6.91
N ILE A 546 -9.93 -3.37 -7.07
CA ILE A 546 -10.27 -2.09 -6.43
C ILE A 546 -10.16 -2.23 -4.91
N LYS A 547 -9.30 -1.42 -4.29
CA LYS A 547 -9.11 -1.40 -2.84
C LYS A 547 -9.70 -0.16 -2.18
N ILE A 548 -10.28 -0.35 -1.00
CA ILE A 548 -10.59 0.73 -0.07
C ILE A 548 -9.25 1.29 0.46
N PRO A 549 -8.99 2.60 0.37
CA PRO A 549 -7.69 3.17 0.74
C PRO A 549 -7.24 2.79 2.17
N SER A 550 -6.03 2.26 2.29
CA SER A 550 -5.43 1.88 3.57
C SER A 550 -5.05 3.09 4.44
N PHE A 551 -4.65 4.20 3.80
CA PHE A 551 -4.20 5.43 4.45
C PHE A 551 -5.32 6.30 5.03
N LEU A 552 -6.60 5.91 4.89
CA LEU A 552 -7.75 6.76 5.19
C LEU A 552 -8.56 6.23 6.39
N ASP A 553 -8.64 7.03 7.45
CA ASP A 553 -9.58 6.83 8.56
C ASP A 553 -10.60 7.98 8.58
N ALA A 554 -11.76 7.75 7.96
CA ALA A 554 -12.73 8.81 7.65
C ALA A 554 -14.16 8.45 8.06
N THR A 555 -14.79 9.33 8.82
CA THR A 555 -16.24 9.30 9.06
C THR A 555 -16.92 10.27 8.10
N ILE A 556 -17.71 9.73 7.16
CA ILE A 556 -18.35 10.45 6.07
C ILE A 556 -19.87 10.39 6.24
N ASN A 557 -20.48 11.52 6.58
CA ASN A 557 -21.93 11.68 6.57
C ASN A 557 -22.39 11.96 5.12
N ALA A 558 -22.93 10.94 4.46
CA ALA A 558 -23.23 10.94 3.04
C ALA A 558 -24.72 11.22 2.78
N SER A 559 -25.00 12.00 1.74
CA SER A 559 -26.35 12.16 1.18
C SER A 559 -26.31 12.28 -0.35
N ALA A 560 -27.04 11.42 -1.05
CA ALA A 560 -27.05 11.35 -2.50
C ALA A 560 -28.49 11.25 -3.04
N GLY A 561 -28.87 12.16 -3.94
CA GLY A 561 -30.22 12.16 -4.55
C GLY A 561 -30.52 10.88 -5.35
N THR A 562 -29.49 10.32 -5.99
CA THR A 562 -29.49 9.00 -6.62
C THR A 562 -28.15 8.32 -6.39
N VAL A 563 -28.16 7.04 -6.00
CA VAL A 563 -26.99 6.15 -6.10
C VAL A 563 -27.27 5.09 -7.16
N LEU A 564 -26.32 4.92 -8.08
CA LEU A 564 -26.30 3.86 -9.09
C LEU A 564 -25.25 2.81 -8.69
N TYR A 565 -25.66 1.54 -8.69
CA TYR A 565 -24.81 0.38 -8.38
C TYR A 565 -25.37 -0.84 -9.10
N ASP A 566 -24.60 -1.42 -10.03
CA ASP A 566 -25.09 -2.44 -10.97
C ASP A 566 -26.42 -1.98 -11.63
N ASN A 567 -27.50 -2.77 -11.56
CA ASN A 567 -28.80 -2.46 -12.14
C ASN A 567 -29.71 -1.63 -11.21
N LEU A 568 -29.22 -1.24 -10.03
CA LEU A 568 -30.00 -0.57 -8.99
C LEU A 568 -29.88 0.96 -9.08
N SER A 569 -31.04 1.63 -9.03
CA SER A 569 -31.15 3.08 -8.82
C SER A 569 -31.78 3.35 -7.47
N LEU A 570 -30.95 3.45 -6.44
CA LEU A 570 -31.34 3.90 -5.09
C LEU A 570 -31.63 5.41 -5.13
N LYS A 571 -32.72 5.87 -4.51
CA LYS A 571 -33.09 7.29 -4.40
C LYS A 571 -33.03 7.79 -2.96
N ASP A 572 -32.81 9.09 -2.79
CA ASP A 572 -32.82 9.78 -1.50
C ASP A 572 -31.93 9.09 -0.45
N VAL A 573 -30.71 8.72 -0.86
CA VAL A 573 -29.79 7.95 -0.03
C VAL A 573 -29.19 8.85 1.05
N SER A 574 -29.18 8.40 2.30
CA SER A 574 -28.51 9.11 3.39
C SER A 574 -28.05 8.17 4.50
N GLY A 575 -26.92 8.49 5.15
CA GLY A 575 -26.39 7.76 6.31
C GLY A 575 -24.94 8.13 6.62
N THR A 576 -24.25 7.32 7.42
CA THR A 576 -22.84 7.51 7.77
C THR A 576 -22.01 6.32 7.31
N LEU A 577 -21.02 6.59 6.46
CA LEU A 577 -19.97 5.66 6.07
C LEU A 577 -18.75 5.90 6.99
N VAL A 578 -18.14 4.83 7.50
CA VAL A 578 -16.85 4.92 8.21
C VAL A 578 -15.84 4.03 7.49
N ILE A 579 -14.81 4.66 6.93
CA ILE A 579 -13.67 4.01 6.28
C ILE A 579 -12.54 3.92 7.30
N LYS A 580 -12.00 2.72 7.53
CA LYS A 580 -10.79 2.49 8.32
C LYS A 580 -10.24 1.10 7.97
N ASP A 581 -8.94 0.86 8.03
CA ASP A 581 -8.36 -0.49 7.94
C ASP A 581 -8.72 -1.26 6.64
N GLU A 582 -8.79 -0.59 5.47
CA GLU A 582 -9.29 -1.15 4.19
C GLU A 582 -10.75 -1.69 4.28
N LYS A 583 -11.56 -1.14 5.19
CA LYS A 583 -12.94 -1.56 5.46
C LYS A 583 -13.90 -0.37 5.52
N ALA A 584 -14.99 -0.47 4.76
CA ALA A 584 -16.07 0.48 4.65
C ALA A 584 -17.26 0.00 5.48
N THR A 585 -17.56 0.66 6.60
CA THR A 585 -18.67 0.33 7.50
C THR A 585 -19.84 1.29 7.32
N LEU A 586 -20.98 0.76 6.87
CA LEU A 586 -22.20 1.50 6.57
C LEU A 586 -23.15 1.52 7.79
N LYS A 587 -23.49 2.72 8.27
CA LYS A 587 -24.27 2.94 9.50
C LYS A 587 -25.48 3.83 9.23
N ASN A 588 -26.64 3.40 9.72
CA ASN A 588 -27.93 4.12 9.62
C ASN A 588 -28.31 4.52 8.17
N MET A 589 -27.91 3.74 7.16
CA MET A 589 -28.21 4.08 5.78
C MET A 589 -29.70 3.92 5.49
N THR A 590 -30.27 4.84 4.71
CA THR A 590 -31.63 4.79 4.20
C THR A 590 -31.67 5.11 2.72
N SER A 591 -32.69 4.62 2.01
CA SER A 591 -32.93 4.81 0.57
C SER A 591 -34.40 4.53 0.23
N ALA A 592 -34.88 5.07 -0.89
CA ALA A 592 -36.10 4.63 -1.56
C ALA A 592 -35.77 3.81 -2.82
N ILE A 593 -36.38 2.64 -2.98
CA ILE A 593 -36.20 1.74 -4.15
C ILE A 593 -37.39 0.78 -4.24
N PHE A 594 -37.71 0.29 -5.46
CA PHE A 594 -38.82 -0.65 -5.74
C PHE A 594 -40.17 -0.27 -5.09
N GLY A 595 -40.50 1.02 -5.16
CA GLY A 595 -41.73 1.57 -4.57
C GLY A 595 -41.84 1.52 -3.04
N GLY A 596 -40.75 1.22 -2.34
CA GLY A 596 -40.67 1.10 -0.87
C GLY A 596 -39.47 1.86 -0.25
N LYS A 597 -39.23 1.63 1.04
CA LYS A 597 -38.13 2.23 1.81
C LYS A 597 -37.17 1.17 2.33
N LEU A 598 -35.91 1.30 1.94
CA LEU A 598 -34.79 0.50 2.43
C LEU A 598 -34.13 1.21 3.60
N ALA A 599 -33.87 0.48 4.69
CA ALA A 599 -32.84 0.80 5.67
C ALA A 599 -31.73 -0.25 5.54
N PHE A 600 -30.46 0.15 5.62
CA PHE A 600 -29.34 -0.79 5.55
C PHE A 600 -28.17 -0.41 6.46
N ASN A 601 -27.49 -1.43 6.95
CA ASN A 601 -26.29 -1.33 7.77
C ASN A 601 -25.38 -2.51 7.42
N GLY A 602 -24.07 -2.39 7.61
CA GLY A 602 -23.16 -3.48 7.34
C GLY A 602 -21.73 -3.02 7.11
N ASP A 603 -20.93 -3.87 6.48
CA ASP A 603 -19.60 -3.50 6.02
C ASP A 603 -19.14 -4.28 4.79
N VAL A 604 -18.16 -3.69 4.09
CA VAL A 604 -17.40 -4.25 2.97
C VAL A 604 -15.91 -4.09 3.28
N SER A 605 -15.09 -5.10 3.00
CA SER A 605 -13.67 -5.15 3.38
C SER A 605 -12.78 -5.67 2.25
N THR A 606 -11.78 -4.89 1.83
CA THR A 606 -10.77 -5.28 0.82
C THR A 606 -9.42 -5.68 1.42
N LYS A 607 -9.36 -5.86 2.74
CA LYS A 607 -8.14 -6.21 3.51
C LYS A 607 -7.56 -7.61 3.18
N ASN A 608 -8.35 -8.48 2.56
CA ASN A 608 -7.92 -9.81 2.10
C ASN A 608 -7.99 -9.88 0.57
N ASP A 609 -7.24 -10.80 -0.03
CA ASP A 609 -7.16 -11.07 -1.49
C ASP A 609 -8.53 -11.30 -2.18
N THR A 610 -9.56 -11.63 -1.41
CA THR A 610 -10.95 -11.68 -1.85
C THR A 610 -11.79 -10.77 -0.95
N PRO A 611 -12.41 -9.70 -1.49
CA PRO A 611 -13.22 -8.80 -0.69
C PRO A 611 -14.47 -9.49 -0.13
N THR A 612 -14.90 -9.08 1.06
CA THR A 612 -16.06 -9.68 1.76
C THR A 612 -17.05 -8.63 2.22
N PHE A 613 -18.30 -9.06 2.46
CA PHE A 613 -19.36 -8.20 2.98
C PHE A 613 -20.23 -8.89 4.05
N ASP A 614 -20.76 -8.11 4.99
CA ASP A 614 -21.88 -8.48 5.89
C ASP A 614 -22.88 -7.32 5.88
N MET A 615 -24.11 -7.58 5.46
CA MET A 615 -25.14 -6.56 5.24
C MET A 615 -26.46 -6.97 5.88
N LYS A 616 -27.11 -6.00 6.52
CA LYS A 616 -28.40 -6.09 7.20
C LYS A 616 -29.36 -5.12 6.54
N LEU A 617 -30.38 -5.65 5.86
CA LEU A 617 -31.34 -4.92 5.03
C LEU A 617 -32.73 -4.98 5.68
N GLY A 618 -33.31 -3.82 5.99
CA GLY A 618 -34.70 -3.67 6.41
C GLY A 618 -35.53 -3.07 5.28
N MET A 619 -36.41 -3.87 4.69
CA MET A 619 -37.28 -3.52 3.57
C MET A 619 -38.68 -3.24 4.07
N ASN A 620 -39.26 -2.09 3.71
CA ASN A 620 -40.61 -1.69 4.10
C ASN A 620 -41.43 -1.21 2.89
N ASP A 621 -42.60 -1.81 2.68
CA ASP A 621 -43.52 -1.56 1.57
C ASP A 621 -42.88 -1.70 0.17
N PHE A 622 -42.05 -2.71 -0.06
CA PHE A 622 -41.48 -2.99 -1.39
C PHE A 622 -42.52 -3.61 -2.32
N ASP A 623 -42.53 -3.26 -3.61
CA ASP A 623 -43.32 -3.99 -4.60
C ASP A 623 -42.64 -5.32 -4.96
N ILE A 624 -43.37 -6.44 -4.81
CA ILE A 624 -42.83 -7.79 -5.04
C ILE A 624 -42.47 -8.01 -6.52
N ASN A 625 -43.28 -7.49 -7.44
CA ASN A 625 -43.15 -7.70 -8.88
C ASN A 625 -41.95 -6.91 -9.44
N GLU A 626 -41.71 -5.70 -8.93
CA GLU A 626 -40.53 -4.91 -9.26
C GLU A 626 -39.25 -5.52 -8.65
N THR A 627 -39.27 -5.86 -7.35
CA THR A 627 -38.11 -6.41 -6.62
C THR A 627 -37.59 -7.71 -7.23
N PHE A 628 -38.48 -8.68 -7.48
CA PHE A 628 -38.09 -10.03 -7.96
C PHE A 628 -37.75 -10.07 -9.45
N LYS A 629 -38.02 -9.00 -10.21
CA LYS A 629 -37.52 -8.85 -11.59
C LYS A 629 -36.12 -8.27 -11.63
N SER A 630 -35.88 -7.22 -10.86
CA SER A 630 -34.62 -6.47 -10.89
C SER A 630 -33.45 -7.28 -10.29
N LEU A 631 -33.67 -7.94 -9.15
CA LEU A 631 -32.59 -8.59 -8.41
C LEU A 631 -32.55 -10.11 -8.61
N GLU A 632 -31.44 -10.60 -9.18
CA GLU A 632 -31.10 -12.03 -9.33
C GLU A 632 -31.16 -12.79 -7.99
N LEU A 633 -30.60 -12.18 -6.94
CA LEU A 633 -30.60 -12.68 -5.56
C LEU A 633 -31.99 -13.13 -5.08
N PHE A 634 -33.02 -12.31 -5.33
CA PHE A 634 -34.38 -12.65 -4.90
C PHE A 634 -35.00 -13.77 -5.76
N LYS A 635 -34.64 -13.88 -7.04
CA LYS A 635 -35.06 -14.99 -7.92
C LYS A 635 -34.53 -16.33 -7.40
N VAL A 636 -33.31 -16.39 -6.86
CA VAL A 636 -32.72 -17.62 -6.31
C VAL A 636 -33.08 -17.89 -4.85
N LEU A 637 -33.38 -16.86 -4.04
CA LEU A 637 -33.81 -17.03 -2.63
C LEU A 637 -35.29 -17.48 -2.47
N ALA A 638 -36.18 -17.00 -3.34
CA ALA A 638 -37.62 -17.31 -3.26
C ALA A 638 -38.31 -17.29 -4.63
N PRO A 639 -37.97 -18.22 -5.56
CA PRO A 639 -38.43 -18.20 -6.95
C PRO A 639 -39.96 -18.16 -7.14
N VAL A 640 -40.72 -18.70 -6.18
CA VAL A 640 -42.20 -18.68 -6.17
C VAL A 640 -42.77 -17.26 -6.00
N ALA A 641 -42.05 -16.35 -5.32
CA ALA A 641 -42.60 -15.04 -4.93
C ALA A 641 -42.84 -14.10 -6.13
N ASN A 642 -42.16 -14.30 -7.26
CA ASN A 642 -42.43 -13.59 -8.52
C ASN A 642 -43.87 -13.79 -9.05
N ALA A 643 -44.62 -14.77 -8.53
CA ALA A 643 -46.04 -14.98 -8.83
C ALA A 643 -47.01 -14.21 -7.91
N ILE A 644 -46.52 -13.57 -6.85
CA ILE A 644 -47.34 -12.88 -5.85
C ILE A 644 -47.44 -11.40 -6.20
N GLN A 645 -48.66 -10.88 -6.29
CA GLN A 645 -48.93 -9.47 -6.52
C GLN A 645 -49.30 -8.79 -5.20
N GLY A 646 -48.43 -7.90 -4.72
CA GLY A 646 -48.61 -7.17 -3.47
C GLY A 646 -47.31 -6.57 -2.95
N LYS A 647 -47.31 -6.25 -1.66
CA LYS A 647 -46.21 -5.56 -0.98
C LYS A 647 -45.44 -6.49 -0.04
N LEU A 648 -44.16 -6.19 0.17
CA LEU A 648 -43.22 -6.95 1.00
C LEU A 648 -42.60 -6.06 2.08
N ASN A 649 -42.66 -6.53 3.33
CA ASN A 649 -41.72 -6.12 4.38
C ASN A 649 -40.74 -7.27 4.63
N SER A 650 -39.46 -6.97 4.85
CA SER A 650 -38.46 -8.03 5.06
C SER A 650 -37.27 -7.54 5.90
N ASP A 651 -36.80 -8.39 6.81
CA ASP A 651 -35.51 -8.21 7.49
C ASP A 651 -34.54 -9.29 6.98
N ILE A 652 -33.44 -8.87 6.37
CA ILE A 652 -32.43 -9.75 5.75
C ILE A 652 -31.09 -9.51 6.46
N SER A 653 -30.40 -10.59 6.81
CA SER A 653 -28.97 -10.58 7.07
C SER A 653 -28.30 -11.45 6.01
N ILE A 654 -27.35 -10.90 5.27
CA ILE A 654 -26.65 -11.57 4.17
C ILE A 654 -25.16 -11.22 4.24
N SER A 655 -24.31 -12.23 4.12
CA SER A 655 -22.86 -12.09 3.98
C SER A 655 -22.31 -13.02 2.91
N GLY A 656 -21.13 -12.73 2.40
CA GLY A 656 -20.48 -13.49 1.33
C GLY A 656 -19.18 -12.85 0.85
N MET A 657 -18.68 -13.35 -0.28
CA MET A 657 -17.54 -12.78 -0.99
C MET A 657 -18.03 -11.91 -2.16
N LEU A 658 -17.20 -10.96 -2.59
CA LEU A 658 -17.41 -10.16 -3.80
C LEU A 658 -16.47 -10.61 -4.91
N ASN A 659 -16.92 -10.45 -6.14
CA ASN A 659 -16.09 -10.50 -7.35
C ASN A 659 -15.24 -9.22 -7.47
N ASN A 660 -14.31 -9.18 -8.43
CA ASN A 660 -13.43 -8.02 -8.66
C ASN A 660 -14.20 -6.73 -9.05
N ASP A 661 -15.39 -6.86 -9.64
CA ASP A 661 -16.33 -5.77 -9.97
C ASP A 661 -17.21 -5.32 -8.77
N PHE A 662 -16.94 -5.82 -7.56
CA PHE A 662 -17.73 -5.61 -6.34
C PHE A 662 -19.17 -6.16 -6.38
N THR A 663 -19.52 -7.03 -7.33
CA THR A 663 -20.79 -7.78 -7.29
C THR A 663 -20.70 -8.99 -6.34
N PRO A 664 -21.79 -9.37 -5.64
CA PRO A 664 -21.77 -10.55 -4.76
C PRO A 664 -21.66 -11.89 -5.50
N ASP A 665 -20.72 -12.75 -5.10
CA ASP A 665 -20.67 -14.14 -5.58
C ASP A 665 -21.83 -14.94 -4.97
N LEU A 666 -22.86 -15.19 -5.78
CA LEU A 666 -24.06 -15.95 -5.43
C LEU A 666 -23.78 -17.42 -5.03
N ALA A 667 -22.59 -17.98 -5.26
CA ALA A 667 -22.23 -19.30 -4.71
C ALA A 667 -21.89 -19.23 -3.22
N THR A 668 -21.40 -18.08 -2.75
CA THR A 668 -20.81 -17.89 -1.40
C THR A 668 -21.77 -17.31 -0.37
N ILE A 669 -22.93 -16.80 -0.81
CA ILE A 669 -23.85 -16.08 0.08
C ILE A 669 -24.49 -16.99 1.13
N SER A 670 -24.42 -16.54 2.38
CA SER A 670 -25.07 -17.16 3.53
C SER A 670 -25.85 -16.10 4.32
N GLY A 671 -26.91 -16.50 5.01
CA GLY A 671 -27.79 -15.54 5.67
C GLY A 671 -29.15 -16.04 6.13
N ASN A 672 -29.96 -15.09 6.59
CA ASN A 672 -31.33 -15.30 7.05
C ASN A 672 -32.23 -14.19 6.49
N LEU A 673 -33.47 -14.55 6.17
CA LEU A 673 -34.48 -13.64 5.65
C LEU A 673 -35.80 -13.88 6.39
N LEU A 674 -36.33 -12.87 7.05
CA LEU A 674 -37.71 -12.81 7.53
C LEU A 674 -38.51 -12.01 6.51
N ALA A 675 -39.69 -12.49 6.11
CA ALA A 675 -40.57 -11.77 5.20
C ALA A 675 -42.01 -11.76 5.72
N GLU A 676 -42.65 -10.60 5.63
CA GLU A 676 -44.10 -10.43 5.79
C GLU A 676 -44.68 -9.92 4.46
N ILE A 677 -45.54 -10.75 3.89
CA ILE A 677 -46.15 -10.55 2.58
C ILE A 677 -47.55 -9.97 2.76
N PHE A 678 -47.81 -8.85 2.11
CA PHE A 678 -49.14 -8.26 1.94
C PHE A 678 -49.62 -8.51 0.51
N GLY A 679 -49.73 -9.81 0.19
CA GLY A 679 -50.18 -10.30 -1.11
C GLY A 679 -51.69 -10.12 -1.29
N THR A 680 -52.11 -9.76 -2.50
CA THR A 680 -53.54 -9.62 -2.86
C THR A 680 -54.00 -10.64 -3.89
N LYS A 681 -53.09 -11.15 -4.74
CA LYS A 681 -53.35 -12.16 -5.76
C LYS A 681 -52.11 -13.02 -6.01
N VAL A 682 -52.32 -14.23 -6.54
CA VAL A 682 -51.30 -15.11 -7.08
C VAL A 682 -51.60 -15.36 -8.55
N ASP A 683 -50.63 -15.16 -9.44
CA ASP A 683 -50.76 -15.51 -10.86
C ASP A 683 -50.21 -16.93 -11.12
N PRO A 684 -51.07 -17.94 -11.39
CA PRO A 684 -50.62 -19.31 -11.67
C PRO A 684 -49.70 -19.41 -12.88
N ASN A 685 -49.75 -18.46 -13.82
CA ASN A 685 -48.99 -18.52 -15.07
C ASN A 685 -47.50 -18.22 -14.89
N GLN A 686 -47.12 -17.55 -13.78
CA GLN A 686 -45.72 -17.21 -13.48
C GLN A 686 -44.90 -18.38 -12.92
N THR A 687 -45.52 -19.51 -12.54
CA THR A 687 -44.79 -20.69 -12.05
C THR A 687 -45.36 -22.01 -12.60
N LYS A 688 -44.47 -22.90 -13.03
CA LYS A 688 -44.85 -24.29 -13.32
C LYS A 688 -45.19 -25.09 -12.07
N VAL A 689 -44.62 -24.72 -10.91
CA VAL A 689 -44.81 -25.43 -9.64
C VAL A 689 -46.24 -25.33 -9.14
N LEU A 690 -46.79 -24.12 -9.09
CA LEU A 690 -48.16 -23.88 -8.63
C LEU A 690 -49.21 -24.42 -9.62
N SER A 691 -48.96 -24.32 -10.93
CA SER A 691 -49.85 -24.92 -11.94
C SER A 691 -49.81 -26.46 -11.93
N ALA A 692 -48.65 -27.07 -11.69
CA ALA A 692 -48.55 -28.50 -11.45
C ALA A 692 -49.29 -28.92 -10.16
N LEU A 693 -49.20 -28.12 -9.09
CA LEU A 693 -49.86 -28.41 -7.81
C LEU A 693 -51.39 -28.40 -7.95
N THR A 694 -51.97 -27.39 -8.58
CA THR A 694 -53.42 -27.32 -8.85
C THR A 694 -53.88 -28.42 -9.81
N SER A 695 -53.03 -28.89 -10.73
CA SER A 695 -53.33 -30.04 -11.60
C SER A 695 -53.40 -31.40 -10.88
N LYS A 696 -52.88 -31.49 -9.65
CA LYS A 696 -53.01 -32.67 -8.77
C LYS A 696 -54.11 -32.49 -7.72
N LEU A 697 -54.38 -31.26 -7.31
CA LEU A 697 -55.34 -30.91 -6.27
C LEU A 697 -56.47 -30.05 -6.85
N ASN A 698 -57.35 -30.67 -7.65
CA ASN A 698 -58.40 -29.99 -8.43
C ASN A 698 -59.40 -29.15 -7.59
N PHE A 699 -59.38 -29.25 -6.25
CA PHE A 699 -60.18 -28.42 -5.34
C PHE A 699 -59.48 -27.10 -4.92
N LEU A 700 -58.18 -26.96 -5.21
CA LEU A 700 -57.33 -25.83 -4.83
C LEU A 700 -57.32 -24.76 -5.94
N SER A 701 -57.53 -23.50 -5.57
CA SER A 701 -57.72 -22.38 -6.51
C SER A 701 -56.94 -21.16 -6.01
N LEU A 702 -55.86 -20.78 -6.69
CA LEU A 702 -54.88 -19.83 -6.14
C LEU A 702 -55.45 -18.41 -5.93
N ASP A 703 -56.54 -18.07 -6.60
CA ASP A 703 -57.31 -16.84 -6.45
C ASP A 703 -57.99 -16.67 -5.08
N LYS A 704 -58.09 -17.76 -4.29
CA LYS A 704 -58.72 -17.78 -2.94
C LYS A 704 -57.74 -18.14 -1.82
N LEU A 705 -56.45 -18.03 -2.11
CA LEU A 705 -55.36 -18.24 -1.16
C LEU A 705 -55.16 -16.95 -0.36
N ASP A 706 -55.37 -16.98 0.96
CA ASP A 706 -55.19 -15.79 1.80
C ASP A 706 -53.71 -15.61 2.15
N LEU A 707 -53.08 -14.63 1.49
CA LEU A 707 -51.69 -14.22 1.70
C LEU A 707 -51.56 -12.95 2.55
N LYS A 708 -52.64 -12.46 3.18
CA LYS A 708 -52.62 -11.15 3.85
C LYS A 708 -51.89 -11.21 5.20
N GLY A 709 -50.65 -10.69 5.23
CA GLY A 709 -49.79 -10.75 6.42
C GLY A 709 -49.15 -12.12 6.60
N LEU A 710 -48.92 -12.85 5.51
CA LEU A 710 -48.18 -14.12 5.55
C LEU A 710 -46.75 -13.84 6.00
N LYS A 711 -46.39 -14.34 7.19
CA LYS A 711 -45.02 -14.31 7.70
C LYS A 711 -44.31 -15.63 7.37
N THR A 712 -43.12 -15.53 6.80
CA THR A 712 -42.23 -16.66 6.51
C THR A 712 -40.79 -16.33 6.91
N ALA A 713 -39.98 -17.37 7.11
CA ALA A 713 -38.61 -17.25 7.54
C ALA A 713 -37.73 -18.26 6.79
N LEU A 714 -36.70 -17.75 6.13
CA LEU A 714 -35.78 -18.50 5.30
C LEU A 714 -34.36 -18.37 5.88
N SER A 715 -33.55 -19.40 5.72
CA SER A 715 -32.12 -19.39 6.02
C SER A 715 -31.39 -20.03 4.85
N PHE A 716 -30.38 -19.36 4.32
CA PHE A 716 -29.63 -19.79 3.15
C PHE A 716 -28.15 -19.90 3.49
N ASP A 717 -27.48 -20.90 2.93
CA ASP A 717 -26.06 -21.17 3.15
C ASP A 717 -25.52 -21.99 1.98
N ASN A 718 -24.34 -21.64 1.45
CA ASN A 718 -23.63 -22.40 0.42
C ASN A 718 -24.54 -22.90 -0.73
N GLY A 719 -25.29 -21.99 -1.34
CA GLY A 719 -26.21 -22.29 -2.45
C GLY A 719 -27.50 -23.05 -2.08
N THR A 720 -27.78 -23.28 -0.79
CA THR A 720 -28.95 -24.03 -0.30
C THR A 720 -29.86 -23.16 0.56
N VAL A 721 -31.14 -23.07 0.19
CA VAL A 721 -32.19 -22.31 0.90
C VAL A 721 -33.11 -23.26 1.66
N THR A 722 -33.21 -23.08 2.98
CA THR A 722 -34.17 -23.77 3.84
C THR A 722 -35.30 -22.82 4.25
N VAL A 723 -36.54 -23.27 4.11
CA VAL A 723 -37.75 -22.50 4.46
C VAL A 723 -38.39 -23.10 5.70
N LYS A 724 -38.48 -22.30 6.78
CA LYS A 724 -39.11 -22.71 8.03
C LYS A 724 -40.62 -22.91 7.83
N PRO A 725 -41.27 -23.85 8.55
CA PRO A 725 -42.69 -24.12 8.36
C PRO A 725 -43.57 -22.88 8.52
N PHE A 726 -44.37 -22.56 7.49
CA PHE A 726 -45.38 -21.51 7.52
C PHE A 726 -46.75 -22.08 7.14
N THR A 727 -47.83 -21.41 7.56
CA THR A 727 -49.20 -21.84 7.27
C THR A 727 -49.93 -20.77 6.46
N VAL A 728 -50.62 -21.20 5.40
CA VAL A 728 -51.48 -20.37 4.55
C VAL A 728 -52.91 -20.93 4.61
N ASN A 729 -53.91 -20.06 4.58
CA ASN A 729 -55.31 -20.48 4.55
C ASN A 729 -55.86 -20.47 3.12
N TYR A 730 -56.46 -21.57 2.70
CA TYR A 730 -57.29 -21.65 1.49
C TYR A 730 -58.72 -21.96 1.91
N GLN A 731 -59.58 -20.93 1.96
CA GLN A 731 -60.91 -21.04 2.55
C GLN A 731 -60.85 -21.59 3.99
N ASP A 732 -61.42 -22.77 4.26
CA ASP A 732 -61.34 -23.51 5.53
C ASP A 732 -60.29 -24.64 5.54
N ILE A 733 -59.36 -24.64 4.57
CA ILE A 733 -58.20 -25.55 4.53
C ILE A 733 -56.95 -24.80 5.02
N ALA A 734 -56.41 -25.21 6.17
CA ALA A 734 -55.08 -24.81 6.60
C ALA A 734 -54.02 -25.62 5.84
N VAL A 735 -53.06 -24.94 5.22
CA VAL A 735 -51.97 -25.52 4.41
C VAL A 735 -50.63 -25.17 5.03
N THR A 736 -49.95 -26.14 5.64
CA THR A 736 -48.61 -25.96 6.22
C THR A 736 -47.54 -26.33 5.18
N VAL A 737 -46.69 -25.38 4.79
CA VAL A 737 -45.62 -25.56 3.80
C VAL A 737 -44.26 -25.50 4.50
N ASN A 738 -43.38 -26.46 4.18
CA ASN A 738 -42.00 -26.52 4.68
C ASN A 738 -41.10 -27.26 3.69
N GLY A 739 -39.79 -26.99 3.71
CA GLY A 739 -38.83 -27.67 2.84
C GLY A 739 -37.62 -26.82 2.47
N SER A 740 -36.93 -27.21 1.41
CA SER A 740 -35.75 -26.52 0.88
C SER A 740 -35.68 -26.51 -0.65
N HIS A 741 -34.84 -25.64 -1.18
CA HIS A 741 -34.36 -25.69 -2.56
C HIS A 741 -32.89 -25.25 -2.62
N THR A 742 -32.24 -25.49 -3.76
CA THR A 742 -30.90 -24.96 -4.07
C THR A 742 -30.98 -23.88 -5.15
N PHE A 743 -29.94 -23.06 -5.31
CA PHE A 743 -29.92 -21.99 -6.32
C PHE A 743 -29.96 -22.51 -7.77
N ASP A 744 -29.55 -23.76 -8.02
CA ASP A 744 -29.81 -24.48 -9.28
C ASP A 744 -31.28 -24.95 -9.45
N GLN A 745 -32.14 -24.50 -8.55
CA GLN A 745 -33.59 -24.64 -8.54
C GLN A 745 -34.10 -26.09 -8.35
N LYS A 746 -33.29 -27.02 -7.85
CA LYS A 746 -33.80 -28.31 -7.33
C LYS A 746 -34.59 -28.08 -6.05
N MET A 747 -35.73 -28.78 -5.90
CA MET A 747 -36.69 -28.57 -4.81
C MET A 747 -36.90 -29.83 -3.97
N ASN A 748 -37.20 -29.62 -2.69
CA ASN A 748 -37.68 -30.65 -1.76
C ASN A 748 -38.65 -30.02 -0.74
N TYR A 749 -39.93 -29.95 -1.10
CA TYR A 749 -40.99 -29.35 -0.29
C TYR A 749 -42.10 -30.34 0.07
N ALA A 750 -42.71 -30.14 1.24
CA ALA A 750 -43.95 -30.77 1.65
C ALA A 750 -44.99 -29.69 2.00
N ALA A 751 -46.15 -29.75 1.34
CA ALA A 751 -47.34 -29.00 1.70
C ALA A 751 -48.36 -29.95 2.32
N VAL A 752 -48.69 -29.76 3.59
CA VAL A 752 -49.70 -30.56 4.33
C VAL A 752 -51.00 -29.76 4.38
N LEU A 753 -52.00 -30.23 3.64
CA LEU A 753 -53.34 -29.64 3.59
C LEU A 753 -54.26 -30.37 4.56
N ASN A 754 -54.85 -29.70 5.54
CA ASN A 754 -55.88 -30.29 6.41
C ASN A 754 -57.24 -30.24 5.71
N VAL A 755 -57.50 -31.14 4.76
CA VAL A 755 -58.63 -31.08 3.83
C VAL A 755 -59.95 -31.52 4.50
N PRO A 756 -60.97 -30.65 4.61
CA PRO A 756 -62.30 -31.03 5.10
C PRO A 756 -63.01 -32.03 4.18
N SER A 757 -63.79 -32.93 4.78
CA SER A 757 -64.51 -34.03 4.11
C SER A 757 -65.34 -33.61 2.88
N LYS A 758 -65.89 -32.39 2.86
CA LYS A 758 -66.65 -31.82 1.73
C LYS A 758 -65.86 -31.69 0.43
N TYR A 759 -64.52 -31.66 0.48
CA TYR A 759 -63.65 -31.62 -0.69
C TYR A 759 -63.14 -33.01 -1.15
N LEU A 760 -63.35 -34.06 -0.35
CA LEU A 760 -62.84 -35.42 -0.61
C LEU A 760 -63.70 -36.25 -1.58
N GLY A 761 -64.67 -35.62 -2.25
CA GLY A 761 -65.53 -36.24 -3.25
C GLY A 761 -66.88 -36.72 -2.74
N LYS A 762 -67.86 -36.80 -3.66
CA LYS A 762 -69.27 -37.06 -3.33
C LYS A 762 -69.50 -38.36 -2.56
N ASP A 763 -68.70 -39.39 -2.82
CA ASP A 763 -68.86 -40.69 -2.18
C ASP A 763 -68.51 -40.66 -0.68
N ILE A 764 -67.47 -39.90 -0.30
CA ILE A 764 -67.16 -39.61 1.11
C ILE A 764 -68.31 -38.82 1.76
N THR A 765 -68.80 -37.77 1.10
CA THR A 765 -69.90 -36.94 1.64
C THR A 765 -71.17 -37.78 1.84
N ASN A 766 -71.56 -38.56 0.83
CA ASN A 766 -72.71 -39.46 0.88
C ASN A 766 -72.58 -40.51 1.99
N LEU A 767 -71.38 -41.03 2.23
CA LEU A 767 -71.11 -42.01 3.28
C LEU A 767 -71.22 -41.39 4.68
N ILE A 768 -70.69 -40.18 4.89
CA ILE A 768 -70.85 -39.43 6.14
C ILE A 768 -72.34 -39.12 6.41
N SER A 769 -73.08 -38.65 5.40
CA SER A 769 -74.51 -38.38 5.52
C SER A 769 -75.37 -39.64 5.78
N LYS A 770 -74.92 -40.83 5.37
CA LYS A 770 -75.56 -42.11 5.76
C LYS A 770 -75.25 -42.53 7.19
N ILE A 771 -74.04 -42.24 7.66
CA ILE A 771 -73.62 -42.54 9.04
C ILE A 771 -74.40 -41.67 10.04
N ASP A 772 -74.79 -40.45 9.67
CA ASP A 772 -75.67 -39.57 10.47
C ASP A 772 -75.13 -39.37 11.90
N ASP A 773 -73.97 -38.74 12.00
CA ASP A 773 -73.23 -38.54 13.26
C ASP A 773 -72.52 -37.18 13.28
N THR A 774 -72.94 -36.30 14.21
CA THR A 774 -72.45 -34.92 14.30
C THR A 774 -70.98 -34.82 14.73
N SER A 775 -70.35 -35.91 15.13
CA SER A 775 -68.90 -35.95 15.36
C SER A 775 -68.08 -35.94 14.06
N LEU A 776 -68.70 -36.19 12.90
CA LEU A 776 -68.05 -36.25 11.58
C LEU A 776 -68.19 -34.97 10.75
N ASP A 777 -69.03 -34.01 11.18
CA ASP A 777 -69.35 -32.78 10.41
C ASP A 777 -68.10 -31.92 10.11
N ASN A 778 -67.13 -31.90 11.03
CA ASN A 778 -65.88 -31.15 10.92
C ASN A 778 -64.66 -32.05 10.62
N LEU A 779 -64.86 -33.24 10.05
CA LEU A 779 -63.79 -34.19 9.79
C LEU A 779 -62.82 -33.70 8.70
N THR A 780 -61.56 -33.50 9.06
CA THR A 780 -60.45 -33.19 8.15
C THR A 780 -59.53 -34.41 7.96
N VAL A 781 -58.89 -34.50 6.79
CA VAL A 781 -57.81 -35.44 6.52
C VAL A 781 -56.54 -34.65 6.20
N PRO A 782 -55.41 -34.89 6.88
CA PRO A 782 -54.12 -34.34 6.44
C PRO A 782 -53.72 -35.00 5.12
N VAL A 783 -53.52 -34.19 4.10
CA VAL A 783 -53.11 -34.60 2.75
C VAL A 783 -51.76 -33.96 2.45
N THR A 784 -50.73 -34.79 2.27
CA THR A 784 -49.37 -34.36 1.93
C THR A 784 -49.21 -34.30 0.42
N ALA A 785 -48.89 -33.11 -0.10
CA ALA A 785 -48.35 -32.91 -1.43
C ALA A 785 -46.83 -32.75 -1.32
N SER A 786 -46.09 -33.74 -1.80
CA SER A 786 -44.63 -33.69 -1.92
C SER A 786 -44.26 -33.09 -3.27
N ILE A 787 -43.45 -32.03 -3.25
CA ILE A 787 -43.10 -31.19 -4.39
C ILE A 787 -41.58 -31.23 -4.55
N GLY A 788 -41.11 -31.84 -5.64
CA GLY A 788 -39.69 -31.98 -5.94
C GLY A 788 -39.37 -31.74 -7.41
N GLY A 789 -38.23 -32.27 -7.85
CA GLY A 789 -37.70 -32.03 -9.20
C GLY A 789 -37.03 -30.66 -9.28
N ASN A 790 -36.99 -30.06 -10.48
CA ASN A 790 -36.50 -28.70 -10.67
C ASN A 790 -37.68 -27.73 -10.80
N TYR A 791 -37.53 -26.46 -10.40
CA TYR A 791 -38.57 -25.44 -10.49
C TYR A 791 -39.18 -25.28 -11.90
N THR A 792 -38.35 -25.45 -12.94
CA THR A 792 -38.77 -25.41 -14.35
C THR A 792 -39.40 -26.71 -14.87
N SER A 793 -39.32 -27.80 -14.10
CA SER A 793 -39.82 -29.15 -14.41
C SER A 793 -40.20 -29.90 -13.11
N PRO A 794 -41.26 -29.46 -12.42
CA PRO A 794 -41.61 -29.96 -11.08
C PRO A 794 -42.22 -31.36 -11.12
N THR A 795 -41.87 -32.18 -10.13
CA THR A 795 -42.52 -33.47 -9.87
C THR A 795 -43.36 -33.37 -8.60
N ILE A 796 -44.66 -33.66 -8.70
CA ILE A 796 -45.60 -33.54 -7.58
C ILE A 796 -46.35 -34.86 -7.38
N THR A 797 -46.22 -35.41 -6.18
CA THR A 797 -46.93 -36.60 -5.70
C THR A 797 -47.81 -36.22 -4.50
N THR A 798 -48.92 -36.93 -4.32
CA THR A 798 -49.92 -36.62 -3.30
C THR A 798 -50.43 -37.90 -2.67
N ASP A 799 -50.50 -37.96 -1.34
CA ASP A 799 -51.10 -39.09 -0.61
C ASP A 799 -52.64 -39.13 -0.68
N LEU A 800 -53.29 -38.10 -1.26
CA LEU A 800 -54.74 -37.89 -1.35
C LEU A 800 -55.53 -39.17 -1.70
N THR A 801 -55.10 -39.91 -2.73
CA THR A 801 -55.79 -41.15 -3.17
C THR A 801 -55.75 -42.25 -2.12
N SER A 802 -54.62 -42.40 -1.40
CA SER A 802 -54.48 -43.29 -0.25
C SER A 802 -55.27 -42.79 0.96
N GLY A 803 -55.19 -41.50 1.29
CA GLY A 803 -55.94 -40.89 2.39
C GLY A 803 -57.46 -41.03 2.23
N ILE A 804 -57.99 -40.83 1.01
CA ILE A 804 -59.40 -41.07 0.68
C ILE A 804 -59.73 -42.56 0.81
N LYS A 805 -58.88 -43.48 0.35
CA LYS A 805 -59.12 -44.93 0.44
C LYS A 805 -59.16 -45.42 1.90
N ASP A 806 -58.22 -44.95 2.72
CA ASP A 806 -58.12 -45.31 4.14
C ASP A 806 -59.26 -44.68 4.95
N LEU A 807 -59.65 -43.43 4.64
CA LEU A 807 -60.85 -42.80 5.20
C LEU A 807 -62.11 -43.59 4.80
N THR A 808 -62.27 -43.93 3.52
CA THR A 808 -63.42 -44.72 3.02
C THR A 808 -63.52 -46.04 3.76
N SER A 809 -62.40 -46.74 3.96
CA SER A 809 -62.36 -48.01 4.70
C SER A 809 -62.82 -47.84 6.15
N LYS A 810 -62.33 -46.81 6.85
CA LYS A 810 -62.74 -46.49 8.24
C LYS A 810 -64.21 -46.08 8.32
N LEU A 811 -64.70 -45.25 7.40
CA LEU A 811 -66.10 -44.82 7.36
C LEU A 811 -67.06 -45.98 7.06
N ILE A 812 -66.71 -46.90 6.14
CA ILE A 812 -67.48 -48.13 5.90
C ILE A 812 -67.50 -49.00 7.17
N GLU A 813 -66.39 -49.09 7.91
CA GLU A 813 -66.35 -49.86 9.16
C GLU A 813 -67.19 -49.21 10.27
N ILE A 814 -67.22 -47.87 10.35
CA ILE A 814 -68.11 -47.10 11.23
C ILE A 814 -69.59 -47.30 10.87
N GLU A 815 -69.96 -47.21 9.58
CA GLU A 815 -71.33 -47.49 9.11
C GLU A 815 -71.73 -48.92 9.47
N LYS A 816 -70.84 -49.89 9.23
CA LYS A 816 -71.03 -51.30 9.57
C LYS A 816 -71.25 -51.51 11.07
N GLN A 817 -70.45 -50.89 11.96
CA GLN A 817 -70.68 -50.99 13.41
C GLN A 817 -72.00 -50.31 13.83
N LYS A 818 -72.34 -49.15 13.25
CA LYS A 818 -73.58 -48.43 13.56
C LYS A 818 -74.82 -49.20 13.10
N LEU A 819 -74.73 -49.96 12.01
CA LEU A 819 -75.75 -50.92 11.56
C LEU A 819 -75.81 -52.18 12.44
N ILE A 820 -74.68 -52.72 12.91
CA ILE A 820 -74.64 -53.82 13.87
C ILE A 820 -75.30 -53.41 15.20
N ALA A 821 -75.03 -52.20 15.69
CA ALA A 821 -75.67 -51.62 16.87
C ALA A 821 -77.19 -51.47 16.68
N LYS A 822 -77.64 -50.74 15.65
CA LYS A 822 -79.08 -50.60 15.32
C LYS A 822 -79.79 -51.94 15.10
N GLY A 823 -79.10 -52.95 14.57
CA GLY A 823 -79.61 -54.31 14.42
C GLY A 823 -79.77 -55.05 15.75
N LYS A 824 -78.81 -54.90 16.67
CA LYS A 824 -78.85 -55.46 18.02
C LYS A 824 -79.96 -54.81 18.85
N ASP A 825 -80.08 -53.48 18.80
CA ASP A 825 -81.11 -52.72 19.53
C ASP A 825 -82.52 -53.13 19.09
N LYS A 826 -82.77 -53.28 17.78
CA LYS A 826 -84.05 -53.78 17.26
C LYS A 826 -84.34 -55.25 17.62
N ALA A 827 -83.31 -56.07 17.82
CA ALA A 827 -83.50 -57.44 18.30
C ALA A 827 -83.93 -57.46 19.78
N THR A 828 -83.44 -56.53 20.61
CA THR A 828 -83.92 -56.36 21.99
C THR A 828 -85.34 -55.78 22.07
N ASP A 829 -85.69 -54.78 21.25
CA ASP A 829 -87.05 -54.20 21.23
C ASP A 829 -88.14 -55.24 20.93
N LEU A 830 -87.88 -56.13 19.96
CA LEU A 830 -88.80 -57.22 19.59
C LEU A 830 -88.97 -58.29 20.68
N ILE A 831 -88.06 -58.37 21.65
CA ILE A 831 -88.11 -59.32 22.78
C ILE A 831 -88.66 -58.67 24.05
N GLY A 832 -88.42 -57.37 24.26
CA GLY A 832 -88.92 -56.61 25.41
C GLY A 832 -90.45 -56.43 25.42
N GLY A 833 -91.08 -56.37 24.25
CA GLY A 833 -92.52 -56.04 24.11
C GLY A 833 -93.53 -57.07 24.66
N LEU A 834 -93.09 -58.23 25.16
CA LEU A 834 -93.99 -59.35 25.53
C LEU A 834 -94.14 -59.58 27.06
N LEU A 835 -93.37 -58.90 27.91
CA LEU A 835 -93.26 -59.26 29.34
C LEU A 835 -93.63 -58.16 30.34
N SER A 836 -94.62 -58.50 31.18
CA SER A 836 -94.96 -57.89 32.48
C SER A 836 -95.34 -56.41 32.54
N GLY A 837 -96.59 -56.13 32.91
CA GLY A 837 -97.08 -54.78 33.18
C GLY A 837 -97.27 -54.46 34.66
N ASN A 838 -97.18 -53.15 34.95
CA ASN A 838 -97.99 -52.38 35.91
C ASN A 838 -97.61 -52.34 37.41
N LYS A 839 -97.71 -51.12 37.97
CA LYS A 839 -97.58 -50.65 39.38
C LYS A 839 -96.16 -50.67 39.98
N ALA A 840 -95.52 -49.51 40.25
CA ALA A 840 -95.77 -48.48 41.29
C ALA A 840 -95.13 -48.83 42.66
N LYS A 841 -94.53 -47.91 43.43
CA LYS A 841 -94.83 -46.46 43.63
C LYS A 841 -93.58 -45.63 44.04
N LYS A 842 -93.69 -44.29 43.91
CA LYS A 842 -92.90 -43.18 44.51
C LYS A 842 -92.37 -43.41 45.94
N ASP A 843 -91.30 -42.79 46.48
CA ASP A 843 -90.21 -41.85 46.02
C ASP A 843 -88.91 -42.26 46.83
N SER A 844 -87.71 -41.62 46.87
CA SER A 844 -87.16 -40.33 46.40
C SER A 844 -85.60 -40.31 46.41
N ALA A 845 -85.02 -39.16 46.01
CA ALA A 845 -83.74 -38.54 46.44
C ALA A 845 -82.33 -39.09 46.03
N SER A 846 -81.64 -38.24 45.25
CA SER A 846 -80.17 -37.98 45.19
C SER A 846 -79.22 -38.90 44.38
N THR A 847 -78.18 -38.24 43.83
CA THR A 847 -76.99 -38.77 43.11
C THR A 847 -77.24 -39.58 41.84
N ALA A 848 -76.99 -38.95 40.68
CA ALA A 848 -76.93 -39.63 39.39
C ALA A 848 -75.56 -40.30 39.16
N VAL A 849 -75.57 -41.49 38.54
CA VAL A 849 -74.38 -42.22 38.07
C VAL A 849 -74.68 -42.82 36.69
N ASP A 850 -73.66 -42.87 35.83
CA ASP A 850 -73.79 -43.12 34.39
C ASP A 850 -74.34 -44.50 33.97
N THR A 851 -75.18 -44.47 32.93
CA THR A 851 -75.51 -45.62 32.07
C THR A 851 -75.44 -45.23 30.58
N LYS A 852 -74.48 -44.38 30.20
CA LYS A 852 -74.17 -44.03 28.79
C LYS A 852 -72.87 -44.67 28.25
N THR A 853 -72.25 -45.57 29.02
CA THR A 853 -70.87 -46.06 28.80
C THR A 853 -70.80 -47.50 28.25
N GLN A 854 -71.72 -47.89 27.36
CA GLN A 854 -71.63 -49.17 26.63
C GLN A 854 -71.93 -49.08 25.12
N VAL A 855 -72.11 -47.87 24.57
CA VAL A 855 -72.25 -47.64 23.11
C VAL A 855 -71.03 -46.91 22.51
N LYS A 856 -70.23 -46.21 23.32
CA LYS A 856 -69.02 -45.50 22.85
C LYS A 856 -67.87 -46.44 22.45
N ASP A 857 -67.65 -47.52 23.19
CA ASP A 857 -66.40 -48.30 23.06
C ASP A 857 -66.28 -49.08 21.74
N VAL A 858 -67.42 -49.43 21.11
CA VAL A 858 -67.44 -50.10 19.79
C VAL A 858 -67.10 -49.14 18.64
N LEU A 859 -67.39 -47.84 18.79
CA LEU A 859 -67.08 -46.81 17.80
C LEU A 859 -65.71 -46.16 18.04
N GLY A 860 -65.27 -46.05 19.30
CA GLY A 860 -63.97 -45.48 19.66
C GLY A 860 -62.77 -46.23 19.06
N GLY A 861 -62.84 -47.56 18.99
CA GLY A 861 -61.71 -48.42 18.55
C GLY A 861 -61.31 -48.30 17.07
N ILE A 862 -62.23 -47.89 16.19
CA ILE A 862 -61.98 -47.77 14.74
C ILE A 862 -61.42 -46.39 14.37
N LEU A 863 -61.84 -45.35 15.10
CA LEU A 863 -61.34 -43.99 14.95
C LEU A 863 -60.01 -43.77 15.70
N SER A 864 -59.83 -44.39 16.87
CA SER A 864 -58.71 -44.11 17.79
C SER A 864 -57.58 -45.14 17.74
N ASN A 865 -57.01 -45.43 16.57
CA ASN A 865 -55.80 -46.26 16.48
C ASN A 865 -54.50 -45.42 16.56
N LYS A 866 -54.36 -44.60 17.62
CA LYS A 866 -53.10 -43.91 17.94
C LYS A 866 -52.14 -44.89 18.61
N LYS A 867 -51.54 -45.78 17.82
CA LYS A 867 -50.49 -46.67 18.33
C LYS A 867 -49.12 -45.99 18.25
N GLU A 868 -48.80 -45.17 19.25
CA GLU A 868 -47.40 -44.93 19.57
C GLU A 868 -46.77 -46.26 19.96
N THR A 869 -45.77 -46.71 19.20
CA THR A 869 -44.88 -47.80 19.59
C THR A 869 -43.50 -47.48 19.06
N THR A 870 -42.83 -46.58 19.75
CA THR A 870 -41.39 -46.38 19.62
C THR A 870 -40.66 -47.65 20.09
N THR A 871 -40.27 -48.52 19.15
CA THR A 871 -38.89 -49.02 19.10
C THR A 871 -38.51 -49.60 17.75
N THR A 872 -37.24 -49.40 17.42
CA THR A 872 -36.49 -49.93 16.28
C THR A 872 -36.21 -51.44 16.40
N THR A 873 -35.51 -51.97 15.39
CA THR A 873 -34.86 -53.31 15.27
C THR A 873 -35.68 -54.39 14.56
N LYS A 874 -35.10 -55.27 13.72
CA LYS A 874 -33.70 -55.40 13.22
C LYS A 874 -33.65 -56.27 11.96
N THR A 875 -32.52 -56.23 11.24
CA THR A 875 -31.95 -57.40 10.56
C THR A 875 -30.42 -57.36 10.72
N ASP A 876 -29.76 -58.51 10.83
CA ASP A 876 -28.39 -58.63 11.34
C ASP A 876 -27.29 -58.76 10.27
N SER A 877 -26.07 -58.41 10.69
CA SER A 877 -24.96 -59.35 10.61
C SER A 877 -24.03 -59.22 11.84
N THR A 878 -24.07 -60.22 12.73
CA THR A 878 -22.93 -60.87 13.48
C THR A 878 -21.75 -60.03 14.03
N ALA A 879 -21.22 -60.26 15.26
CA ALA A 879 -21.54 -61.20 16.34
C ALA A 879 -20.77 -60.88 17.66
N ALA A 880 -21.11 -61.56 18.77
CA ALA A 880 -20.43 -61.68 20.09
C ALA A 880 -20.27 -60.37 20.94
N ALA A 881 -20.77 -60.21 22.19
CA ALA A 881 -20.73 -61.01 23.45
C ALA A 881 -19.49 -60.66 24.34
N THR A 882 -19.57 -60.48 25.68
CA THR A 882 -20.66 -60.65 26.68
C THR A 882 -20.34 -59.92 28.02
N LYS A 883 -21.36 -59.76 28.90
CA LYS A 883 -21.26 -59.68 30.41
C LYS A 883 -20.61 -58.41 31.05
N ASN A 884 -21.00 -57.90 32.24
CA ASN A 884 -22.10 -58.21 33.19
C ASN A 884 -22.30 -57.06 34.22
N THR A 885 -23.48 -56.99 34.88
CA THR A 885 -23.77 -56.39 36.22
C THR A 885 -23.35 -54.96 36.60
N ALA A 886 -24.28 -54.22 37.23
CA ALA A 886 -24.03 -52.96 37.95
C ALA A 886 -24.06 -53.16 39.48
N VAL A 887 -23.65 -52.15 40.28
CA VAL A 887 -24.35 -51.60 41.48
C VAL A 887 -23.51 -50.53 42.23
N LYS A 888 -24.08 -49.33 42.37
CA LYS A 888 -24.02 -48.30 43.45
C LYS A 888 -22.73 -47.72 44.10
N ASP A 889 -22.79 -46.38 44.20
CA ASP A 889 -22.56 -45.47 45.36
C ASP A 889 -21.15 -45.02 45.85
N ALA A 890 -21.15 -43.78 46.38
CA ALA A 890 -20.32 -43.22 47.48
C ALA A 890 -18.86 -42.69 47.27
N ALA A 891 -18.79 -41.46 46.75
CA ALA A 891 -18.26 -40.25 47.43
C ALA A 891 -16.83 -40.13 48.04
N LYS A 892 -16.06 -39.20 47.42
CA LYS A 892 -15.23 -38.09 48.00
C LYS A 892 -13.86 -38.34 48.68
N SER A 893 -12.93 -37.43 48.31
CA SER A 893 -11.61 -37.10 48.93
C SER A 893 -10.53 -38.19 48.76
N VAL A 894 -9.21 -37.90 48.80
CA VAL A 894 -8.44 -36.80 49.43
C VAL A 894 -7.47 -36.12 48.42
N LEU A 895 -6.94 -34.94 48.77
CA LEU A 895 -5.97 -34.18 47.97
C LEU A 895 -4.55 -34.80 47.97
N GLY A 896 -3.75 -34.46 46.96
CA GLY A 896 -2.35 -34.06 47.19
C GLY A 896 -1.29 -34.65 46.26
N GLY A 897 -0.51 -33.76 45.62
CA GLY A 897 0.76 -34.10 44.95
C GLY A 897 0.67 -34.31 43.43
N PHE A 898 1.68 -33.92 42.63
CA PHE A 898 2.85 -33.11 42.98
C PHE A 898 3.35 -32.28 41.79
N LEU A 899 4.00 -31.16 42.11
CA LEU A 899 4.68 -30.22 41.20
C LEU A 899 5.83 -30.88 40.41
N ASN A 900 6.32 -30.12 39.41
CA ASN A 900 7.58 -30.27 38.65
C ASN A 900 7.56 -31.21 37.42
N LYS A 901 8.22 -30.90 36.29
CA LYS A 901 8.93 -29.65 35.89
C LYS A 901 9.29 -29.63 34.39
N LYS A 902 9.14 -28.44 33.77
CA LYS A 902 10.06 -27.85 32.75
C LYS A 902 10.18 -28.61 31.40
N LYS A 903 10.80 -28.07 30.34
CA LYS A 903 11.67 -26.87 30.20
C LYS A 903 11.62 -26.28 28.77
N LYS A 904 11.63 -24.94 28.65
CA LYS A 904 12.38 -24.09 27.66
C LYS A 904 12.18 -24.35 26.14
N ASP A 905 12.53 -23.47 25.21
CA ASP A 905 13.13 -22.10 25.23
C ASP A 905 12.42 -21.24 24.14
N THR A 906 12.20 -19.92 24.29
CA THR A 906 13.07 -18.76 23.93
C THR A 906 13.57 -18.75 22.46
N THR A 907 13.86 -17.61 21.81
CA THR A 907 14.41 -16.34 22.36
C THR A 907 14.19 -15.16 21.40
N ASN A 908 14.38 -13.94 21.93
CA ASN A 908 14.50 -12.64 21.26
C ASN A 908 13.27 -12.21 20.44
#